data_AF-A0A2G6UL92-F1
#
_entry.id   AF-A0A2G6UL92-F1
#
_cell.length_a   1.000
_cell.length_b   1.000
_cell.length_c   1.000
_cell.angle_alpha   90.00
_cell.angle_beta   90.00
_cell.angle_gamma   90.00
#
_symmetry.space_group_name_H-M   'P 1'
#
loop_
_entity.id
_entity.type
_entity.pdbx_description
1 polymer ?
#
loop_
_entity_poly.entity_id
_entity_poly.type
_entity_poly.pdbx_seq_one_letter_code
_entity_poly.pdbx_strand_id
1 'polypeptide(L)'
;MKTKFLLFILSFLGCIGFGQNKKTIPREKDIQENTLQSVFANLEKDRIPNGLLLDAAIEFANLKKYDGTMPDSSYTSSKLVADIYNTILMSRLSANASITHTADDLASQWKSEQQKDIIPLGGVFYKYSQFSQTTQQNAQNTGDPGTLTVNNGAVQDKYVNGVWQNPYEEKYVLALSPSVSSHNKLDFKIKLPNNLFLTNQTSQIQKIEYKLSDQLPYQLLPYNQPINVSYAAQGTYHWTFKLTLNSGEVLYTHTQFTVNGDMGKYVDTAMESKTTTLGQYTKNVIFNGANRATMYIKLAPGHTQITKPLIVAEGFDMGAIVAPTQEAGLTNIDTFISSLWGGSSSLYLDINNNYDIIYVDWNNGVDYIQNNAALLSTAIQWVNANKTGMERNVVIGQSMGGLVARYALKDMEQKGIPHVTKLFISDDSPHLGANIPLGMQYMLNNVARAYIKAPLIAGIGEFIVPMFNQGISINDVLTLTDTPAARQMLINYSDGNYQINNTIHDNWQNELKLKGYPQLTRNVAISNGSECGTDQTLSNLLRLYKETNKQHLFSDIIGALVGVATNRLDMILLASVPGSSKYVFDFTVRPMTQINAGTQVYNGSIKYKKKVLWLINAQVTLLGGSRTQPGGILPMDKYGGGKFKLAQNQLPSYVTDNLTTTPFSFIPTPSALDYKSGNTVLTEADYQRPFSPVDDAANVPFANFVAEKVDANQEHITFSARNGQFILNQLSANTTVQNQKITTSYLCGTKIKIGGDASSCGGAALTYTTGFAPSISWSVINGAGLVDINGPTNLPQITFTPKPYANGNIRLQAALSGDGASNSVIKDVWIGAPMVYMQNYCTDPSQTMCYLQGITTSFPVGSTISLSLDAAGLDSIDNSGNTWEWEKVMGNFKFVSSPYVADVQNNGNGSKGKVANIQSTGNNSLISFKGRAKSACGWGQWKWFYWNIYSSRMAQVENLFTISPNPTDDIINISLLDSGNTSEITTDIQAELYNNIGNKTGSIKLNNFRGTMSASALLPGVYTLKIMYNGKSESHQIIKK
;
A
#
# COMPACT_ATOMS: atom_id res chain seq x y z
N MET A 1 -7.35 29.11 4.65
CA MET A 1 -8.13 27.87 4.48
C MET A 1 -7.25 26.69 4.01
N LYS A 2 -6.01 26.54 4.51
CA LYS A 2 -5.05 25.49 4.07
C LYS A 2 -4.31 24.81 5.24
N THR A 3 -4.93 24.77 6.42
CA THR A 3 -4.21 24.52 7.69
C THR A 3 -5.02 23.69 8.70
N LYS A 4 -5.83 22.73 8.22
CA LYS A 4 -6.74 21.91 9.06
C LYS A 4 -6.79 20.44 8.63
N PHE A 5 -5.64 19.80 8.40
CA PHE A 5 -5.59 18.40 7.90
C PHE A 5 -4.34 17.61 8.36
N LEU A 6 -3.81 17.90 9.55
CA LEU A 6 -2.49 17.40 9.99
C LEU A 6 -2.52 16.39 11.17
N LEU A 7 -3.71 16.01 11.65
CA LEU A 7 -3.93 15.58 13.04
C LEU A 7 -4.52 14.16 13.18
N PHE A 8 -4.24 13.26 12.22
CA PHE A 8 -4.93 11.96 12.13
C PHE A 8 -4.04 10.71 12.20
N ILE A 9 -2.73 10.84 11.97
CA ILE A 9 -1.83 9.67 11.93
C ILE A 9 -0.67 9.94 12.86
N LEU A 10 -0.92 9.86 14.17
CA LEU A 10 0.18 9.65 15.10
C LEU A 10 -0.05 8.50 16.10
N SER A 11 1.06 7.84 16.42
CA SER A 11 1.27 6.71 17.33
C SER A 11 2.76 6.71 17.78
N PHE A 12 3.34 5.91 18.68
CA PHE A 12 3.17 4.51 19.14
C PHE A 12 3.90 4.29 20.52
N LEU A 13 3.68 3.16 21.27
CA LEU A 13 4.34 2.70 22.56
C LEU A 13 3.80 3.31 23.91
N GLY A 14 4.09 2.78 25.13
CA GLY A 14 4.92 1.63 25.61
C GLY A 14 5.22 1.65 27.12
N CYS A 15 5.24 0.47 27.80
CA CYS A 15 6.16 0.09 28.91
C CYS A 15 5.67 -1.11 29.75
N ILE A 16 6.60 -2.01 30.14
CA ILE A 16 6.84 -2.65 31.46
C ILE A 16 7.91 -3.75 31.24
N GLY A 17 8.75 -4.08 32.23
CA GLY A 17 9.77 -5.13 32.08
C GLY A 17 10.21 -5.81 33.37
N PHE A 18 10.81 -7.00 33.22
CA PHE A 18 11.57 -7.71 34.26
C PHE A 18 12.58 -8.68 33.61
N GLY A 19 13.73 -8.90 34.26
CA GLY A 19 14.67 -9.99 33.93
C GLY A 19 15.69 -9.70 32.83
N GLN A 20 16.83 -9.08 33.17
CA GLN A 20 18.00 -9.02 32.28
C GLN A 20 18.67 -10.40 32.12
N ASN A 21 18.22 -11.18 31.14
CA ASN A 21 19.04 -12.24 30.55
C ASN A 21 19.59 -11.74 29.21
N LYS A 22 20.87 -11.37 29.17
CA LYS A 22 21.59 -11.03 27.93
C LYS A 22 21.71 -12.28 27.03
N LYS A 23 20.68 -12.57 26.23
CA LYS A 23 20.69 -13.65 25.24
C LYS A 23 21.76 -13.36 24.17
N THR A 24 22.82 -14.15 24.17
CA THR A 24 23.88 -14.10 23.16
C THR A 24 23.33 -14.52 21.79
N ILE A 25 23.13 -13.55 20.89
CA ILE A 25 22.59 -13.80 19.54
C ILE A 25 23.65 -14.48 18.64
N PRO A 26 23.31 -15.55 17.90
CA PRO A 26 24.24 -16.20 16.98
C PRO A 26 24.85 -15.28 15.90
N ARG A 27 26.13 -15.54 15.58
CA ARG A 27 27.02 -14.64 14.85
C ARG A 27 26.96 -14.81 13.33
N GLU A 28 25.79 -14.55 12.72
CA GLU A 28 25.69 -14.39 11.26
C GLU A 28 26.59 -13.22 10.77
N LYS A 29 27.40 -13.49 9.73
CA LYS A 29 28.21 -12.51 9.01
C LYS A 29 27.37 -11.83 7.92
N ASP A 30 27.07 -10.54 8.07
CA ASP A 30 26.60 -9.66 6.99
C ASP A 30 27.09 -8.22 7.23
N ILE A 31 28.41 -8.05 7.31
CA ILE A 31 29.07 -6.73 7.27
C ILE A 31 30.11 -6.82 6.16
N GLN A 32 29.86 -6.13 5.04
CA GLN A 32 30.74 -6.08 3.88
C GLN A 32 31.40 -4.71 3.75
N GLU A 33 32.69 -4.72 3.36
CA GLU A 33 33.53 -3.58 2.96
C GLU A 33 33.32 -2.26 3.73
N ASN A 34 34.23 -1.98 4.66
CA ASN A 34 34.50 -0.64 5.18
C ASN A 34 35.86 -0.18 4.61
N THR A 35 35.84 0.68 3.58
CA THR A 35 37.07 1.28 3.02
C THR A 35 37.35 2.68 3.56
N LEU A 36 36.47 3.23 4.42
CA LEU A 36 36.65 4.56 5.01
C LEU A 36 37.80 4.60 6.01
N GLN A 37 37.88 3.63 6.92
CA GLN A 37 38.93 3.61 7.94
C GLN A 37 40.33 3.30 7.38
N SER A 38 40.42 2.55 6.28
CA SER A 38 41.70 2.31 5.59
C SER A 38 42.32 3.58 5.00
N VAL A 39 41.51 4.62 4.70
CA VAL A 39 42.05 5.90 4.20
C VAL A 39 42.97 6.57 5.23
N PHE A 40 42.60 6.49 6.52
CA PHE A 40 43.27 7.22 7.62
C PHE A 40 44.20 6.32 8.45
N ALA A 41 44.55 5.13 7.95
CA ALA A 41 45.34 4.14 8.67
C ALA A 41 46.78 4.61 8.96
N ASN A 42 47.35 5.44 8.08
CA ASN A 42 48.77 5.82 8.07
C ASN A 42 49.06 7.21 8.65
N LEU A 43 48.13 7.79 9.42
CA LEU A 43 48.30 9.10 10.08
C LEU A 43 48.89 8.97 11.50
N GLU A 44 49.73 9.93 11.88
CA GLU A 44 50.25 10.10 13.24
C GLU A 44 49.15 10.65 14.17
N LYS A 45 48.25 9.76 14.58
CA LYS A 45 47.00 10.05 15.32
C LYS A 45 47.15 10.95 16.55
N ASP A 46 48.27 10.90 17.24
CA ASP A 46 48.51 11.73 18.43
C ASP A 46 48.86 13.19 18.12
N ARG A 47 49.11 13.53 16.84
CA ARG A 47 49.24 14.92 16.37
C ARG A 47 47.89 15.59 16.05
N ILE A 48 46.80 14.84 16.02
CA ILE A 48 45.46 15.37 15.72
C ILE A 48 44.97 16.16 16.95
N PRO A 49 44.77 17.49 16.87
CA PRO A 49 44.31 18.27 18.01
C PRO A 49 42.96 17.75 18.54
N ASN A 50 42.84 17.65 19.86
CA ASN A 50 41.69 17.03 20.56
C ASN A 50 41.41 15.55 20.20
N GLY A 51 42.21 14.91 19.34
CA GLY A 51 42.03 13.51 18.89
C GLY A 51 40.88 13.26 17.89
N LEU A 52 40.28 14.33 17.35
CA LEU A 52 39.03 14.33 16.57
C LEU A 52 39.27 14.90 15.16
N LEU A 53 39.05 14.12 14.11
CA LEU A 53 39.22 14.52 12.71
C LEU A 53 37.92 14.36 11.90
N LEU A 54 37.26 15.47 11.56
CA LEU A 54 35.99 15.49 10.81
C LEU A 54 36.11 14.78 9.44
N ASP A 55 37.25 14.92 8.76
CA ASP A 55 37.48 14.28 7.46
C ASP A 55 37.39 12.75 7.51
N ALA A 56 37.66 12.13 8.67
CA ALA A 56 37.51 10.68 8.89
C ALA A 56 36.09 10.26 9.29
N ALA A 57 35.23 11.19 9.70
CA ALA A 57 33.90 10.88 10.21
C ALA A 57 32.93 10.36 9.13
N ILE A 58 32.01 9.51 9.57
CA ILE A 58 30.67 9.43 8.99
C ILE A 58 29.90 10.66 9.47
N GLU A 59 29.36 11.43 8.54
CA GLU A 59 28.83 12.77 8.83
C GLU A 59 27.31 12.73 8.99
N PHE A 60 26.83 13.01 10.21
CA PHE A 60 25.41 13.14 10.51
C PHE A 60 24.95 14.60 10.48
N ALA A 61 25.80 15.50 10.94
CA ALA A 61 25.58 16.94 10.89
C ALA A 61 26.71 17.68 10.19
N ASN A 62 26.34 18.76 9.49
CA ASN A 62 27.27 19.75 8.99
C ASN A 62 27.76 20.64 10.14
N LEU A 63 28.86 20.26 10.79
CA LEU A 63 29.39 20.97 11.97
C LEU A 63 29.70 22.45 11.68
N LYS A 64 30.15 22.78 10.45
CA LYS A 64 30.50 24.14 10.00
C LYS A 64 29.31 25.12 9.99
N LYS A 65 28.07 24.63 10.10
CA LYS A 65 26.83 25.44 10.11
C LYS A 65 26.42 25.88 11.53
N TYR A 66 27.06 25.32 12.56
CA TYR A 66 26.73 25.55 13.97
C TYR A 66 28.00 25.91 14.75
N ASP A 67 28.82 26.79 14.17
CA ASP A 67 30.11 27.26 14.72
C ASP A 67 29.96 28.29 15.86
N GLY A 68 28.72 28.68 16.18
CA GLY A 68 28.38 29.76 17.11
C GLY A 68 27.86 31.03 16.41
N THR A 69 27.90 31.08 15.08
CA THR A 69 27.07 32.02 14.31
C THR A 69 25.63 31.52 14.22
N MET A 70 24.67 32.45 14.03
CA MET A 70 23.22 32.15 14.05
C MET A 70 22.51 32.67 12.78
N PRO A 71 22.80 32.13 11.58
CA PRO A 71 22.05 32.42 10.36
C PRO A 71 20.65 31.79 10.40
N ASP A 72 19.67 32.31 9.65
CA ASP A 72 18.28 31.81 9.58
C ASP A 72 18.14 30.32 9.21
N SER A 73 19.19 29.69 8.68
CA SER A 73 19.20 28.26 8.39
C SER A 73 19.60 27.37 9.58
N SER A 74 20.21 27.90 10.65
CA SER A 74 20.87 27.12 11.72
C SER A 74 19.95 26.60 12.83
N TYR A 75 18.64 26.50 12.59
CA TYR A 75 17.70 25.97 13.58
C TYR A 75 18.06 24.55 14.02
N THR A 76 18.11 24.35 15.33
CA THR A 76 18.44 23.08 15.97
C THR A 76 17.19 22.27 16.33
N SER A 77 17.38 20.96 16.42
CA SER A 77 16.39 19.97 16.88
C SER A 77 17.06 19.03 17.88
N SER A 78 16.28 18.20 18.58
CA SER A 78 16.80 17.11 19.41
C SER A 78 17.68 16.15 18.60
N LYS A 79 17.22 15.83 17.38
CA LYS A 79 17.99 15.06 16.39
C LYS A 79 19.30 15.71 15.99
N LEU A 80 19.29 16.99 15.64
CA LEU A 80 20.51 17.68 15.20
C LEU A 80 21.58 17.65 16.30
N VAL A 81 21.22 17.83 17.56
CA VAL A 81 22.18 17.76 18.67
C VAL A 81 22.78 16.35 18.76
N ALA A 82 21.98 15.30 18.59
CA ALA A 82 22.48 13.94 18.49
C ALA A 82 23.31 13.69 17.22
N ASP A 83 22.93 14.22 16.06
CA ASP A 83 23.69 14.10 14.80
C ASP A 83 25.04 14.82 14.91
N ILE A 84 25.10 16.00 15.52
CA ILE A 84 26.37 16.69 15.84
C ILE A 84 27.21 15.81 16.77
N TYR A 85 26.62 15.29 17.85
CA TYR A 85 27.33 14.43 18.79
C TYR A 85 27.92 13.18 18.12
N ASN A 86 27.11 12.49 17.32
CA ASN A 86 27.52 11.26 16.65
C ASN A 86 28.52 11.52 15.51
N THR A 87 28.53 12.73 14.93
CA THR A 87 29.58 13.15 13.98
C THR A 87 30.90 13.38 14.70
N ILE A 88 30.87 13.99 15.89
CA ILE A 88 32.04 14.13 16.78
C ILE A 88 32.54 12.74 17.22
N LEU A 89 31.64 11.84 17.63
CA LEU A 89 31.96 10.46 18.01
C LEU A 89 32.66 9.70 16.88
N MET A 90 32.09 9.70 15.66
CA MET A 90 32.70 9.08 14.48
C MET A 90 33.98 9.77 13.98
N SER A 91 34.28 10.99 14.43
CA SER A 91 35.54 11.69 14.10
C SER A 91 36.75 11.21 14.93
N ARG A 92 36.53 10.37 15.95
CA ARG A 92 37.59 9.89 16.85
C ARG A 92 38.61 9.01 16.12
N LEU A 93 39.84 9.53 16.00
CA LEU A 93 40.99 8.76 15.48
C LEU A 93 42.06 8.44 16.53
N SER A 94 42.15 9.20 17.63
CA SER A 94 43.08 8.91 18.75
C SER A 94 42.35 8.44 20.00
N ALA A 95 43.07 7.67 20.83
CA ALA A 95 42.65 7.36 22.20
C ALA A 95 42.47 8.64 23.04
N ASN A 96 43.28 9.67 22.78
CA ASN A 96 43.35 10.94 23.53
C ASN A 96 42.09 11.81 23.39
N ALA A 97 41.13 11.43 22.53
CA ALA A 97 39.88 12.15 22.36
C ALA A 97 38.97 12.03 23.59
N SER A 98 38.70 13.18 24.24
CA SER A 98 37.81 13.30 25.40
C SER A 98 36.34 13.18 25.00
N ILE A 99 35.90 11.94 24.78
CA ILE A 99 34.49 11.55 24.57
C ILE A 99 34.11 10.56 25.67
N THR A 100 33.04 10.88 26.41
CA THR A 100 32.64 10.20 27.66
C THR A 100 31.31 9.46 27.60
N HIS A 101 30.52 9.67 26.54
CA HIS A 101 29.21 9.05 26.34
C HIS A 101 29.22 8.29 25.01
N THR A 102 28.43 7.22 24.93
CA THR A 102 28.08 6.60 23.64
C THR A 102 26.93 7.36 22.99
N ALA A 103 26.65 7.05 21.72
CA ALA A 103 25.46 7.52 21.02
C ALA A 103 24.15 7.16 21.75
N ASP A 104 24.12 6.00 22.41
CA ASP A 104 22.96 5.46 23.11
C ASP A 104 22.70 6.13 24.45
N ASP A 105 23.76 6.50 25.17
CA ASP A 105 23.64 7.20 26.45
C ASP A 105 22.91 8.53 26.27
N LEU A 106 23.25 9.31 25.24
CA LEU A 106 22.62 10.60 24.96
C LEU A 106 21.11 10.44 24.68
N ALA A 107 20.72 9.49 23.82
CA ALA A 107 19.30 9.23 23.52
C ALA A 107 18.52 8.76 24.76
N SER A 108 19.12 7.84 25.54
CA SER A 108 18.50 7.26 26.73
C SER A 108 18.34 8.29 27.85
N GLN A 109 19.35 9.13 28.06
CA GLN A 109 19.33 10.18 29.08
C GLN A 109 18.34 11.32 28.75
N TRP A 110 18.19 11.69 27.47
CA TRP A 110 17.16 12.66 27.06
C TRP A 110 15.76 12.15 27.42
N LYS A 111 15.51 10.85 27.25
CA LYS A 111 14.25 10.23 27.62
C LYS A 111 14.06 10.06 29.13
N SER A 112 15.08 9.64 29.89
CA SER A 112 14.94 9.52 31.36
C SER A 112 14.65 10.86 32.05
N GLU A 113 15.01 11.97 31.40
CA GLU A 113 14.74 13.32 31.89
C GLU A 113 13.37 13.88 31.44
N GLN A 114 12.67 13.26 30.49
CA GLN A 114 11.33 13.68 30.05
C GLN A 114 10.26 13.35 31.11
N GLN A 115 9.38 14.30 31.37
CA GLN A 115 8.20 14.12 32.22
C GLN A 115 7.03 14.90 31.61
N LYS A 116 5.79 14.55 31.99
CA LYS A 116 4.60 15.30 31.56
C LYS A 116 4.76 16.79 31.90
N ASP A 117 4.51 17.65 30.92
CA ASP A 117 4.65 19.11 31.01
C ASP A 117 6.07 19.61 31.40
N ILE A 118 7.11 18.77 31.35
CA ILE A 118 8.52 19.13 31.61
C ILE A 118 9.43 18.61 30.50
N ILE A 119 9.97 19.52 29.70
CA ILE A 119 10.79 19.23 28.52
C ILE A 119 12.27 19.43 28.87
N PRO A 120 13.10 18.38 28.95
CA PRO A 120 14.54 18.58 29.05
C PRO A 120 15.10 19.22 27.78
N LEU A 121 16.00 20.17 27.98
CA LEU A 121 16.98 20.67 27.04
C LEU A 121 18.22 19.78 27.09
N GLY A 122 18.96 19.73 25.99
CA GLY A 122 20.34 19.31 25.98
C GLY A 122 21.12 20.00 24.87
N GLY A 123 22.42 19.71 24.79
CA GLY A 123 23.30 20.37 23.84
C GLY A 123 24.70 19.80 23.80
N VAL A 124 25.50 20.39 22.92
CA VAL A 124 26.87 20.00 22.60
C VAL A 124 27.74 21.24 22.42
N PHE A 125 28.96 21.22 22.96
CA PHE A 125 30.00 22.22 22.68
C PHE A 125 31.37 21.55 22.57
N TYR A 126 31.88 21.37 21.36
CA TYR A 126 33.13 20.62 21.11
C TYR A 126 34.12 21.39 20.24
N LYS A 127 35.40 21.34 20.61
CA LYS A 127 36.49 21.51 19.64
C LYS A 127 36.74 20.21 18.89
N TYR A 128 37.00 20.33 17.59
CA TYR A 128 37.42 19.25 16.71
C TYR A 128 38.42 19.77 15.66
N SER A 129 39.10 18.88 14.94
CA SER A 129 39.97 19.25 13.82
C SER A 129 39.41 18.81 12.48
N GLN A 130 39.82 19.52 11.44
CA GLN A 130 39.66 19.15 10.03
C GLN A 130 40.98 19.40 9.29
N PHE A 131 41.14 18.87 8.08
CA PHE A 131 42.28 19.25 7.23
C PHE A 131 42.28 20.76 6.95
N SER A 132 43.46 21.40 6.98
CA SER A 132 43.59 22.86 6.86
C SER A 132 43.09 23.36 5.50
N GLN A 133 42.49 24.55 5.43
CA GLN A 133 41.95 25.11 4.19
C GLN A 133 42.97 25.07 3.02
N THR A 134 44.25 25.31 3.32
CA THR A 134 45.37 25.17 2.36
C THR A 134 45.50 23.74 1.83
N THR A 135 45.46 22.73 2.70
CA THR A 135 45.46 21.29 2.35
C THR A 135 44.27 20.95 1.44
N GLN A 136 43.08 21.48 1.74
CA GLN A 136 41.86 21.28 0.94
C GLN A 136 42.02 21.87 -0.47
N GLN A 137 42.45 23.14 -0.55
CA GLN A 137 42.60 23.87 -1.81
C GLN A 137 43.69 23.28 -2.71
N ASN A 138 44.83 22.86 -2.14
CA ASN A 138 45.89 22.19 -2.88
C ASN A 138 45.37 20.87 -3.50
N ALA A 139 44.76 19.98 -2.70
CA ALA A 139 44.22 18.72 -3.19
C ALA A 139 43.19 18.90 -4.32
N GLN A 140 42.35 19.94 -4.21
CA GLN A 140 41.33 20.26 -5.22
C GLN A 140 41.94 20.83 -6.52
N ASN A 141 42.99 21.65 -6.42
CA ASN A 141 43.51 22.43 -7.55
C ASN A 141 44.70 21.79 -8.28
N THR A 142 45.52 21.00 -7.58
CA THR A 142 46.76 20.41 -8.13
C THR A 142 46.77 18.88 -8.14
N GLY A 143 45.93 18.25 -7.31
CA GLY A 143 45.94 16.81 -7.06
C GLY A 143 46.95 16.33 -6.00
N ASP A 144 47.81 17.21 -5.45
CA ASP A 144 48.63 16.96 -4.26
C ASP A 144 48.07 17.81 -3.10
N PRO A 145 47.68 17.24 -1.94
CA PRO A 145 47.27 18.02 -0.77
C PRO A 145 48.34 18.98 -0.22
N GLY A 146 49.60 18.85 -0.64
CA GLY A 146 50.70 19.74 -0.28
C GLY A 146 51.29 19.43 1.10
N THR A 147 50.44 19.25 2.13
CA THR A 147 50.82 18.93 3.52
C THR A 147 50.60 17.46 3.90
N LEU A 148 50.08 16.64 2.98
CA LEU A 148 49.89 15.19 3.12
C LEU A 148 50.41 14.50 1.87
N THR A 149 50.71 13.21 1.96
CA THR A 149 50.95 12.35 0.79
C THR A 149 49.78 11.38 0.62
N VAL A 150 49.37 11.13 -0.63
CA VAL A 150 48.32 10.15 -0.96
C VAL A 150 48.97 8.94 -1.65
N ASN A 151 48.88 7.77 -1.03
CA ASN A 151 49.47 6.52 -1.53
C ASN A 151 48.43 5.39 -1.47
N ASN A 152 48.23 4.67 -2.58
CA ASN A 152 47.35 3.48 -2.68
C ASN A 152 45.94 3.64 -2.08
N GLY A 153 45.36 4.84 -2.12
CA GLY A 153 44.03 5.13 -1.55
C GLY A 153 44.02 5.46 -0.05
N ALA A 154 45.17 5.72 0.56
CA ALA A 154 45.32 6.22 1.93
C ALA A 154 46.06 7.56 1.99
N VAL A 155 45.81 8.32 3.06
CA VAL A 155 46.56 9.52 3.42
C VAL A 155 47.61 9.20 4.49
N GLN A 156 48.76 9.88 4.41
CA GLN A 156 49.83 9.83 5.40
C GLN A 156 50.41 11.23 5.62
N ASP A 157 50.99 11.48 6.81
CA ASP A 157 51.69 12.72 7.13
C ASP A 157 52.89 12.98 6.19
N LYS A 158 53.16 14.26 5.93
CA LYS A 158 54.23 14.71 5.02
C LYS A 158 55.30 15.47 5.79
N TYR A 159 56.55 15.19 5.44
CA TYR A 159 57.74 15.80 6.04
C TYR A 159 58.56 16.48 4.95
N VAL A 160 58.97 17.72 5.20
CA VAL A 160 59.86 18.49 4.31
C VAL A 160 61.12 18.82 5.09
N ASN A 161 62.28 18.33 4.62
CA ASN A 161 63.57 18.46 5.33
C ASN A 161 63.52 18.00 6.81
N GLY A 162 62.74 16.95 7.10
CA GLY A 162 62.52 16.44 8.46
C GLY A 162 61.49 17.20 9.30
N VAL A 163 60.94 18.31 8.80
CA VAL A 163 59.91 19.11 9.49
C VAL A 163 58.52 18.60 9.09
N TRP A 164 57.72 18.20 10.08
CA TRP A 164 56.32 17.80 9.89
C TRP A 164 55.48 18.97 9.35
N GLN A 165 54.73 18.73 8.27
CA GLN A 165 53.85 19.72 7.67
C GLN A 165 52.46 19.61 8.27
N ASN A 166 52.13 20.43 9.28
CA ASN A 166 50.83 20.38 9.96
C ASN A 166 49.66 20.45 8.94
N PRO A 167 48.86 19.38 8.79
CA PRO A 167 47.76 19.34 7.84
C PRO A 167 46.42 19.73 8.49
N TYR A 168 46.37 20.12 9.77
CA TYR A 168 45.15 20.30 10.55
C TYR A 168 44.87 21.75 10.97
N GLU A 169 43.58 22.10 11.05
CA GLU A 169 43.06 23.29 11.73
C GLU A 169 41.98 22.93 12.76
N GLU A 170 41.90 23.67 13.87
CA GLU A 170 40.84 23.52 14.87
C GLU A 170 39.58 24.32 14.50
N LYS A 171 38.41 23.79 14.88
CA LYS A 171 37.09 24.43 14.82
C LYS A 171 36.27 24.10 16.06
N TYR A 172 35.20 24.85 16.27
CA TYR A 172 34.20 24.61 17.32
C TYR A 172 32.86 24.21 16.69
N VAL A 173 32.01 23.54 17.47
CA VAL A 173 30.58 23.38 17.18
C VAL A 173 29.76 23.61 18.47
N LEU A 174 28.65 24.34 18.38
CA LEU A 174 27.70 24.62 19.45
C LEU A 174 26.26 24.37 18.98
N ALA A 175 25.51 23.53 19.69
CA ALA A 175 24.07 23.43 19.53
C ALA A 175 23.37 23.13 20.86
N LEU A 176 22.25 23.80 21.13
CA LEU A 176 21.28 23.46 22.19
C LEU A 176 19.90 23.26 21.56
N SER A 177 19.11 22.34 22.09
CA SER A 177 17.70 22.15 21.70
C SER A 177 16.88 21.47 22.80
N PRO A 178 15.55 21.65 22.81
CA PRO A 178 14.64 20.83 23.59
C PRO A 178 14.46 19.43 23.01
N SER A 179 14.17 18.46 23.89
CA SER A 179 13.89 17.06 23.53
C SER A 179 12.66 16.87 22.65
N VAL A 180 11.72 17.81 22.64
CA VAL A 180 10.65 17.90 21.63
C VAL A 180 10.59 19.34 21.11
N SER A 181 10.29 19.54 19.82
CA SER A 181 10.10 20.89 19.24
C SER A 181 8.63 21.35 19.26
N SER A 182 7.77 20.70 20.05
CA SER A 182 6.35 21.04 20.15
C SER A 182 5.70 20.57 21.45
N HIS A 183 4.67 21.28 21.90
CA HIS A 183 3.83 20.92 23.04
C HIS A 183 2.36 21.26 22.77
N ASN A 184 1.44 20.58 23.46
CA ASN A 184 -0.01 20.75 23.28
C ASN A 184 -0.65 21.63 24.38
N LYS A 185 0.15 22.44 25.09
CA LYS A 185 -0.30 23.47 26.04
C LYS A 185 0.42 24.80 25.83
N LEU A 186 -0.26 25.86 26.29
CA LEU A 186 0.28 27.20 26.43
C LEU A 186 1.30 27.31 27.59
N ASP A 187 1.07 26.56 28.67
CA ASP A 187 1.91 26.55 29.88
C ASP A 187 2.59 25.18 30.09
N PHE A 188 3.90 25.20 30.27
CA PHE A 188 4.74 24.01 30.55
C PHE A 188 6.08 24.43 31.18
N LYS A 189 7.02 23.50 31.34
CA LYS A 189 8.36 23.78 31.90
C LYS A 189 9.48 23.23 31.01
N ILE A 190 10.66 23.84 31.11
CA ILE A 190 11.91 23.34 30.56
C ILE A 190 12.98 23.19 31.65
N LYS A 191 13.98 22.33 31.45
CA LYS A 191 15.16 22.20 32.35
C LYS A 191 16.40 21.85 31.54
N LEU A 192 17.60 22.22 31.98
CA LEU A 192 18.86 21.73 31.39
C LEU A 192 19.56 20.80 32.41
N PRO A 193 19.47 19.46 32.28
CA PRO A 193 20.19 18.54 33.16
C PRO A 193 21.71 18.58 32.92
N ASN A 194 22.51 18.49 33.98
CA ASN A 194 23.99 18.54 33.92
C ASN A 194 24.60 17.58 32.90
N ASN A 195 24.07 16.36 32.81
CA ASN A 195 24.53 15.30 31.93
C ASN A 195 24.14 15.49 30.45
N LEU A 196 23.17 16.38 30.16
CA LEU A 196 22.68 16.59 28.79
C LEU A 196 23.40 17.71 28.04
N PHE A 197 24.40 18.36 28.63
CA PHE A 197 25.28 19.30 27.92
C PHE A 197 26.70 18.73 27.77
N LEU A 198 26.97 18.10 26.63
CA LEU A 198 28.22 17.36 26.38
C LEU A 198 29.29 18.27 25.80
N THR A 199 30.51 18.24 26.35
CA THR A 199 31.60 19.12 25.93
C THR A 199 32.99 18.55 26.22
N ASN A 200 33.98 18.91 25.40
CA ASN A 200 35.41 18.75 25.73
C ASN A 200 36.08 20.07 26.21
N GLN A 201 35.31 21.13 26.45
CA GLN A 201 35.77 22.48 26.79
C GLN A 201 35.22 23.01 28.13
N THR A 202 34.88 22.13 29.09
CA THR A 202 34.22 22.50 30.35
C THR A 202 34.88 23.65 31.10
N SER A 203 36.22 23.72 31.11
CA SER A 203 37.00 24.78 31.76
C SER A 203 36.99 26.14 31.06
N GLN A 204 36.47 26.21 29.83
CA GLN A 204 36.42 27.43 29.02
C GLN A 204 35.06 28.15 29.11
N ILE A 205 34.05 27.54 29.71
CA ILE A 205 32.69 28.07 29.77
C ILE A 205 32.55 29.00 30.99
N GLN A 206 32.06 30.22 30.76
CA GLN A 206 31.71 31.16 31.83
C GLN A 206 30.25 30.99 32.27
N LYS A 207 29.32 30.96 31.30
CA LYS A 207 27.87 30.90 31.53
C LYS A 207 27.08 30.53 30.27
N ILE A 208 25.85 30.07 30.48
CA ILE A 208 24.83 29.88 29.44
C ILE A 208 23.63 30.77 29.77
N GLU A 209 23.10 31.48 28.79
CA GLU A 209 21.88 32.29 28.87
C GLU A 209 20.85 31.85 27.82
N TYR A 210 19.57 32.08 28.09
CA TYR A 210 18.45 31.65 27.24
C TYR A 210 17.42 32.77 27.03
N LYS A 211 16.64 32.65 25.95
CA LYS A 211 15.53 33.53 25.57
C LYS A 211 14.48 32.69 24.82
N LEU A 212 13.20 32.71 25.21
CA LEU A 212 12.15 31.79 24.70
C LEU A 212 11.13 32.43 23.74
N SER A 213 11.32 33.70 23.39
CA SER A 213 10.53 34.44 22.40
C SER A 213 11.29 35.70 22.02
N ASP A 214 11.15 36.17 20.79
CA ASP A 214 11.88 37.33 20.24
C ASP A 214 11.68 38.62 21.05
N GLN A 215 10.59 38.73 21.82
CA GLN A 215 10.25 39.89 22.65
C GLN A 215 10.78 39.80 24.11
N LEU A 216 11.36 38.67 24.53
CA LEU A 216 11.87 38.49 25.90
C LEU A 216 13.35 38.87 26.05
N PRO A 217 13.80 39.33 27.25
CA PRO A 217 15.21 39.50 27.55
C PRO A 217 15.92 38.14 27.73
N TYR A 218 17.25 38.14 27.63
CA TYR A 218 18.06 36.99 28.04
C TYR A 218 18.02 36.81 29.56
N GLN A 219 18.00 35.56 30.01
CA GLN A 219 18.13 35.16 31.41
C GLN A 219 19.21 34.08 31.55
N LEU A 220 19.79 33.91 32.74
CA LEU A 220 20.72 32.81 33.03
C LEU A 220 20.01 31.46 32.90
N LEU A 221 20.65 30.46 32.29
CA LEU A 221 20.16 29.08 32.21
C LEU A 221 20.82 28.20 33.29
N PRO A 222 20.22 28.07 34.49
CA PRO A 222 20.73 27.18 35.53
C PRO A 222 20.57 25.70 35.16
N TYR A 223 21.55 24.89 35.56
CA TYR A 223 21.45 23.43 35.45
C TYR A 223 20.47 22.84 36.48
N ASN A 224 19.79 21.76 36.08
CA ASN A 224 18.86 20.94 36.85
C ASN A 224 17.62 21.66 37.43
N GLN A 225 17.45 22.97 37.18
CA GLN A 225 16.30 23.75 37.67
C GLN A 225 15.21 23.87 36.60
N PRO A 226 13.93 23.60 36.93
CA PRO A 226 12.81 23.87 36.04
C PRO A 226 12.53 25.37 35.86
N ILE A 227 12.43 25.80 34.61
CA ILE A 227 12.02 27.13 34.16
C ILE A 227 10.59 27.03 33.63
N ASN A 228 9.71 27.94 34.05
CA ASN A 228 8.34 28.02 33.53
C ASN A 228 8.32 28.66 32.13
N VAL A 229 7.50 28.11 31.25
CA VAL A 229 7.20 28.66 29.92
C VAL A 229 5.69 28.90 29.83
N SER A 230 5.29 30.06 29.34
CA SER A 230 3.89 30.48 29.21
C SER A 230 3.72 31.32 27.94
N TYR A 231 2.67 31.04 27.18
CA TYR A 231 2.39 31.68 25.90
C TYR A 231 0.93 32.12 25.78
N ALA A 232 0.68 33.30 25.20
CA ALA A 232 -0.67 33.85 25.07
C ALA A 232 -1.53 33.22 23.97
N ALA A 233 -0.95 32.39 23.09
CA ALA A 233 -1.64 31.76 21.96
C ALA A 233 -0.89 30.52 21.45
N GLN A 234 -1.55 29.72 20.60
CA GLN A 234 -0.92 28.69 19.79
C GLN A 234 -0.07 29.34 18.68
N GLY A 235 1.07 28.75 18.35
CA GLY A 235 2.00 29.32 17.36
C GLY A 235 3.40 28.72 17.42
N THR A 236 4.30 29.23 16.58
CA THR A 236 5.73 28.86 16.58
C THR A 236 6.56 30.01 17.18
N TYR A 237 7.46 29.65 18.10
CA TYR A 237 8.32 30.55 18.85
C TYR A 237 9.79 30.21 18.59
N HIS A 238 10.62 31.24 18.48
CA HIS A 238 12.07 31.10 18.42
C HIS A 238 12.65 31.09 19.83
N TRP A 239 13.45 30.07 20.15
CA TRP A 239 14.27 30.09 21.36
C TRP A 239 15.74 30.28 20.97
N THR A 240 16.44 31.15 21.67
CA THR A 240 17.86 31.45 21.45
C THR A 240 18.64 31.17 22.72
N PHE A 241 19.78 30.49 22.57
CA PHE A 241 20.74 30.24 23.63
C PHE A 241 22.05 30.96 23.29
N LYS A 242 22.70 31.48 24.33
CA LYS A 242 23.94 32.26 24.25
C LYS A 242 24.95 31.68 25.23
N LEU A 243 26.08 31.22 24.71
CA LEU A 243 27.21 30.72 25.48
C LEU A 243 28.26 31.84 25.58
N THR A 244 28.76 32.12 26.79
CA THR A 244 29.91 33.02 26.99
C THR A 244 31.10 32.20 27.47
N LEU A 245 32.26 32.41 26.86
CA LEU A 245 33.52 31.76 27.22
C LEU A 245 34.35 32.65 28.16
N ASN A 246 35.30 32.04 28.86
CA ASN A 246 36.24 32.72 29.76
C ASN A 246 37.21 33.67 29.03
N SER A 247 37.30 33.57 27.70
CA SER A 247 37.96 34.54 26.81
C SER A 247 37.16 35.84 26.58
N GLY A 248 35.89 35.88 26.99
CA GLY A 248 34.94 36.94 26.62
C GLY A 248 34.25 36.72 25.26
N GLU A 249 34.61 35.66 24.54
CA GLU A 249 33.96 35.24 23.29
C GLU A 249 32.50 34.79 23.56
N VAL A 250 31.61 35.08 22.61
CA VAL A 250 30.17 34.80 22.74
C VAL A 250 29.68 34.05 21.50
N LEU A 251 29.09 32.87 21.72
CA LEU A 251 28.59 31.96 20.69
C LEU A 251 27.07 31.79 20.86
N TYR A 252 26.34 31.68 19.75
CA TYR A 252 24.87 31.61 19.72
C TYR A 252 24.37 30.33 19.06
N THR A 253 23.16 29.91 19.42
CA THR A 253 22.44 28.81 18.78
C THR A 253 20.92 28.97 19.01
N HIS A 254 20.09 28.48 18.10
CA HIS A 254 18.64 28.74 18.11
C HIS A 254 17.79 27.56 17.62
N THR A 255 16.52 27.50 18.04
CA THR A 255 15.56 26.44 17.69
C THR A 255 14.16 27.01 17.46
N GLN A 256 13.30 26.24 16.80
CA GLN A 256 11.88 26.55 16.61
C GLN A 256 11.01 25.60 17.43
N PHE A 257 10.14 26.17 18.25
CA PHE A 257 9.24 25.44 19.12
C PHE A 257 7.77 25.79 18.84
N THR A 258 6.92 24.79 18.56
CA THR A 258 5.54 25.01 18.15
C THR A 258 4.54 24.54 19.20
N VAL A 259 3.77 25.46 19.77
CA VAL A 259 2.57 25.13 20.54
C VAL A 259 1.44 24.84 19.56
N ASN A 260 1.11 23.56 19.39
CA ASN A 260 0.21 23.06 18.35
C ASN A 260 -1.24 22.84 18.81
N GLY A 261 -1.51 23.08 20.10
CA GLY A 261 -2.79 22.86 20.73
C GLY A 261 -2.88 23.58 22.05
N ASP A 262 -4.07 23.56 22.63
CA ASP A 262 -4.33 24.03 23.98
C ASP A 262 -5.23 23.00 24.66
N MET A 263 -4.57 22.02 25.28
CA MET A 263 -5.15 21.07 26.23
C MET A 263 -5.19 21.68 27.65
N GLY A 264 -4.41 22.74 27.89
CA GLY A 264 -4.30 23.41 29.19
C GLY A 264 -5.60 24.10 29.63
N LYS A 265 -6.42 24.53 28.67
CA LYS A 265 -7.80 25.01 28.91
C LYS A 265 -8.73 24.01 29.60
N TYR A 266 -8.40 22.71 29.63
CA TYR A 266 -9.25 21.69 30.23
C TYR A 266 -9.13 21.71 31.75
N VAL A 267 -10.20 22.18 32.41
CA VAL A 267 -10.29 22.25 33.87
C VAL A 267 -10.21 20.84 34.45
N ASP A 268 -9.20 20.61 35.29
CA ASP A 268 -8.98 19.37 36.01
C ASP A 268 -9.87 19.36 37.27
N THR A 269 -10.94 18.55 37.25
CA THR A 269 -11.85 18.42 38.40
C THR A 269 -11.34 17.36 39.38
N ALA A 270 -10.11 17.54 39.88
CA ALA A 270 -9.64 16.87 41.08
C ALA A 270 -10.58 17.21 42.25
N MET A 271 -11.13 16.19 42.93
CA MET A 271 -12.41 16.22 43.67
C MET A 271 -12.62 17.36 44.71
N GLU A 272 -12.91 18.57 44.25
CA GLU A 272 -13.71 19.56 44.97
C GLU A 272 -14.85 20.07 44.07
N SER A 273 -16.09 19.96 44.56
CA SER A 273 -17.28 20.43 43.84
C SER A 273 -17.36 21.96 43.90
N LYS A 274 -17.09 22.64 42.79
CA LYS A 274 -17.38 24.07 42.61
C LYS A 274 -17.82 24.41 41.20
N THR A 275 -18.86 25.23 41.13
CA THR A 275 -19.55 25.66 39.91
C THR A 275 -18.83 26.82 39.23
N THR A 276 -18.27 26.59 38.05
CA THR A 276 -17.98 27.64 37.05
C THR A 276 -18.34 27.15 35.65
N THR A 277 -18.61 28.08 34.74
CA THR A 277 -19.00 27.81 33.35
C THR A 277 -17.88 27.10 32.57
N LEU A 278 -18.14 25.86 32.13
CA LEU A 278 -17.15 24.98 31.51
C LEU A 278 -16.70 25.42 30.11
N GLY A 279 -15.38 25.40 29.88
CA GLY A 279 -14.75 25.64 28.58
C GLY A 279 -14.88 24.45 27.60
N GLN A 280 -16.12 24.14 27.19
CA GLN A 280 -16.52 23.08 26.26
C GLN A 280 -16.28 21.61 26.71
N TYR A 281 -15.22 21.34 27.48
CA TYR A 281 -14.87 20.00 27.96
C TYR A 281 -14.39 20.01 29.42
N THR A 282 -14.66 18.93 30.15
CA THR A 282 -14.17 18.67 31.53
C THR A 282 -13.16 17.53 31.50
N LYS A 283 -12.16 17.56 32.38
CA LYS A 283 -11.18 16.48 32.53
C LYS A 283 -11.31 15.81 33.91
N ASN A 284 -11.35 14.49 33.92
CA ASN A 284 -11.26 13.67 35.13
C ASN A 284 -10.21 12.55 34.95
N VAL A 285 -9.58 12.10 36.03
CA VAL A 285 -8.51 11.10 36.01
C VAL A 285 -8.90 9.91 36.88
N ILE A 286 -8.80 8.69 36.34
CA ILE A 286 -9.14 7.45 37.05
C ILE A 286 -7.94 6.52 37.15
N PHE A 287 -7.92 5.70 38.20
CA PHE A 287 -6.82 4.79 38.53
C PHE A 287 -7.36 3.38 38.79
N ASN A 288 -6.56 2.37 38.44
CA ASN A 288 -6.79 0.99 38.82
C ASN A 288 -5.42 0.32 39.12
N GLY A 289 -5.11 0.13 40.40
CA GLY A 289 -3.75 -0.19 40.84
C GLY A 289 -2.77 0.93 40.46
N ALA A 290 -1.67 0.57 39.78
CA ALA A 290 -0.71 1.53 39.24
C ALA A 290 -1.14 2.15 37.88
N ASN A 291 -2.17 1.60 37.24
CA ASN A 291 -2.58 2.00 35.90
C ASN A 291 -3.54 3.20 35.95
N ARG A 292 -3.54 4.04 34.92
CA ARG A 292 -4.31 5.30 34.86
C ARG A 292 -4.94 5.51 33.48
N ALA A 293 -6.15 6.07 33.47
CA ALA A 293 -6.80 6.62 32.28
C ALA A 293 -7.27 8.06 32.53
N THR A 294 -7.42 8.82 31.46
CA THR A 294 -7.90 10.21 31.44
C THR A 294 -9.26 10.23 30.75
N MET A 295 -10.30 10.75 31.40
CA MET A 295 -11.61 10.94 30.78
C MET A 295 -11.78 12.39 30.36
N TYR A 296 -11.91 12.62 29.05
CA TYR A 296 -12.33 13.91 28.50
C TYR A 296 -13.84 13.87 28.27
N ILE A 297 -14.56 14.80 28.90
CA ILE A 297 -16.03 14.80 28.98
C ILE A 297 -16.57 16.04 28.28
N LYS A 298 -17.21 15.85 27.12
CA LYS A 298 -18.00 16.88 26.43
C LYS A 298 -19.47 16.68 26.78
N LEU A 299 -20.09 17.64 27.48
CA LEU A 299 -21.54 17.61 27.65
C LEU A 299 -22.27 17.98 26.34
N ALA A 300 -23.52 17.55 26.21
CA ALA A 300 -24.38 18.00 25.12
C ALA A 300 -24.85 19.46 25.36
N PRO A 301 -25.21 20.23 24.31
CA PRO A 301 -25.75 21.59 24.47
C PRO A 301 -26.97 21.62 25.39
N GLY A 302 -26.89 22.42 26.47
CA GLY A 302 -27.94 22.53 27.49
C GLY A 302 -27.82 21.53 28.66
N HIS A 303 -26.93 20.54 28.60
CA HIS A 303 -26.63 19.67 29.74
C HIS A 303 -25.65 20.35 30.70
N THR A 304 -25.90 20.23 32.01
CA THR A 304 -25.02 20.73 33.09
C THR A 304 -24.35 19.61 33.89
N GLN A 305 -24.78 18.37 33.68
CA GLN A 305 -24.25 17.13 34.25
C GLN A 305 -24.38 16.03 33.18
N ILE A 306 -23.74 14.88 33.38
CA ILE A 306 -23.91 13.74 32.46
C ILE A 306 -25.36 13.24 32.56
N THR A 307 -26.07 13.10 31.44
CA THR A 307 -27.42 12.50 31.37
C THR A 307 -27.54 11.42 30.30
N LYS A 308 -26.87 11.56 29.15
CA LYS A 308 -26.96 10.65 27.99
C LYS A 308 -25.55 10.22 27.52
N PRO A 309 -24.85 9.39 28.31
CA PRO A 309 -23.44 9.07 28.07
C PRO A 309 -23.19 8.17 26.85
N LEU A 310 -22.34 8.67 25.96
CA LEU A 310 -21.61 7.94 24.93
C LEU A 310 -20.16 7.80 25.39
N ILE A 311 -19.79 6.61 25.86
CA ILE A 311 -18.43 6.28 26.28
C ILE A 311 -17.65 5.79 25.06
N VAL A 312 -16.54 6.44 24.74
CA VAL A 312 -15.61 6.02 23.69
C VAL A 312 -14.39 5.43 24.36
N ALA A 313 -14.20 4.12 24.20
CA ALA A 313 -12.97 3.44 24.55
C ALA A 313 -11.96 3.70 23.43
N GLU A 314 -10.88 4.41 23.77
CA GLU A 314 -9.75 4.68 22.87
C GLU A 314 -9.21 3.38 22.28
N GLY A 315 -8.62 3.50 21.09
CA GLY A 315 -8.00 2.38 20.41
C GLY A 315 -6.73 1.91 21.10
N PHE A 316 -5.88 1.28 20.31
CA PHE A 316 -4.50 1.14 20.70
C PHE A 316 -3.93 2.56 20.64
N ASP A 317 -3.58 3.16 21.78
CA ASP A 317 -2.85 4.44 21.85
C ASP A 317 -1.54 4.29 22.65
N MET A 318 -0.73 5.32 22.63
CA MET A 318 0.47 5.28 21.80
C MET A 318 1.31 6.54 22.04
N GLY A 319 0.73 7.66 22.47
CA GLY A 319 1.49 8.85 22.84
C GLY A 319 2.50 8.64 23.98
N ALA A 320 2.29 7.61 24.81
CA ALA A 320 2.99 7.39 26.07
C ALA A 320 4.52 7.24 25.99
N ILE A 321 5.09 7.03 24.79
CA ILE A 321 6.56 6.92 24.62
C ILE A 321 7.15 7.74 23.48
N VAL A 322 6.43 7.99 22.38
CA VAL A 322 6.88 8.90 21.31
C VAL A 322 6.58 10.38 21.60
N ALA A 323 5.66 10.62 22.55
CA ALA A 323 5.18 11.93 22.94
C ALA A 323 5.01 12.06 24.47
N PRO A 324 5.92 11.52 25.31
CA PRO A 324 5.71 11.34 26.75
C PRO A 324 5.61 12.67 27.54
N THR A 325 5.92 13.79 26.90
CA THR A 325 5.78 15.15 27.45
C THR A 325 4.37 15.74 27.25
N GLN A 326 3.55 15.18 26.35
CA GLN A 326 2.20 15.67 26.02
C GLN A 326 1.16 15.18 27.03
N GLU A 327 0.02 15.89 27.15
CA GLU A 327 -1.02 15.54 28.15
C GLU A 327 -1.78 14.24 27.82
N ALA A 328 -1.98 13.96 26.53
CA ALA A 328 -2.94 12.99 25.99
C ALA A 328 -2.33 12.05 24.95
N GLY A 329 -3.10 11.02 24.60
CA GLY A 329 -2.89 10.18 23.42
C GLY A 329 -2.80 10.95 22.10
N LEU A 330 -2.40 10.23 21.05
CA LEU A 330 -2.23 10.79 19.70
C LEU A 330 -3.51 10.68 18.87
N THR A 331 -4.43 9.79 19.26
CA THR A 331 -5.89 9.99 19.15
C THR A 331 -6.44 10.64 20.43
N ASN A 332 -7.58 11.33 20.32
CA ASN A 332 -8.25 12.01 21.45
C ASN A 332 -9.71 12.38 21.09
N ILE A 333 -10.39 13.08 22.01
CA ILE A 333 -11.79 13.50 21.84
C ILE A 333 -12.04 14.42 20.62
N ASP A 334 -11.11 15.32 20.29
CA ASP A 334 -11.27 16.22 19.14
C ASP A 334 -11.05 15.46 17.81
N THR A 335 -10.19 14.43 17.78
CA THR A 335 -10.05 13.56 16.59
C THR A 335 -11.27 12.65 16.41
N PHE A 336 -11.83 12.11 17.50
CA PHE A 336 -13.08 11.34 17.46
C PHE A 336 -14.25 12.20 16.95
N ILE A 337 -14.47 13.39 17.52
CA ILE A 337 -15.55 14.30 17.09
C ILE A 337 -15.37 14.72 15.63
N SER A 338 -14.13 14.84 15.16
CA SER A 338 -13.83 15.14 13.75
C SER A 338 -14.16 13.97 12.81
N SER A 339 -13.93 12.71 13.20
CA SER A 339 -14.17 11.55 12.33
C SER A 339 -15.66 11.32 12.01
N LEU A 340 -16.56 11.75 12.91
CA LEU A 340 -18.01 11.66 12.72
C LEU A 340 -18.50 12.34 11.42
N TRP A 341 -17.81 13.38 10.95
CA TRP A 341 -18.14 14.07 9.68
C TRP A 341 -17.97 13.19 8.45
N GLY A 342 -17.06 12.21 8.47
CA GLY A 342 -16.96 11.20 7.41
C GLY A 342 -18.18 10.25 7.40
N GLY A 343 -18.71 9.97 8.59
CA GLY A 343 -19.90 9.16 8.79
C GLY A 343 -21.19 9.85 8.32
N SER A 344 -21.35 11.14 8.60
CA SER A 344 -22.22 12.11 7.92
C SER A 344 -22.38 13.38 8.76
N SER A 345 -22.90 14.45 8.16
CA SER A 345 -23.43 15.59 8.91
C SER A 345 -24.52 15.17 9.92
N SER A 346 -25.38 14.22 9.57
CA SER A 346 -26.42 13.68 10.46
C SER A 346 -25.84 12.92 11.66
N LEU A 347 -24.81 12.09 11.45
CA LEU A 347 -24.10 11.38 12.52
C LEU A 347 -23.43 12.38 13.47
N TYR A 348 -22.68 13.34 12.92
CA TYR A 348 -22.05 14.39 13.69
C TYR A 348 -23.07 15.16 14.52
N LEU A 349 -24.19 15.60 13.92
CA LEU A 349 -25.20 16.38 14.62
C LEU A 349 -25.92 15.59 15.73
N ASP A 350 -26.28 14.33 15.51
CA ASP A 350 -26.91 13.51 16.56
C ASP A 350 -25.96 13.29 17.75
N ILE A 351 -24.73 12.84 17.49
CA ILE A 351 -23.77 12.57 18.57
C ILE A 351 -23.31 13.85 19.27
N ASN A 352 -22.96 14.91 18.53
CA ASN A 352 -22.44 16.15 19.10
C ASN A 352 -23.50 16.91 19.91
N ASN A 353 -24.79 16.82 19.53
CA ASN A 353 -25.86 17.61 20.12
C ASN A 353 -26.78 16.82 21.07
N ASN A 354 -26.84 15.49 20.99
CA ASN A 354 -27.76 14.68 21.80
C ASN A 354 -27.05 13.69 22.75
N TYR A 355 -25.72 13.66 22.82
CA TYR A 355 -24.97 12.77 23.70
C TYR A 355 -23.87 13.53 24.47
N ASP A 356 -23.67 13.11 25.72
CA ASP A 356 -22.49 13.47 26.51
C ASP A 356 -21.35 12.52 26.12
N ILE A 357 -20.29 13.03 25.51
CA ILE A 357 -19.18 12.22 24.99
C ILE A 357 -18.13 12.09 26.08
N ILE A 358 -17.86 10.87 26.54
CA ILE A 358 -16.79 10.54 27.49
C ILE A 358 -15.74 9.74 26.74
N TYR A 359 -14.67 10.40 26.30
CA TYR A 359 -13.52 9.74 25.66
C TYR A 359 -12.53 9.28 26.74
N VAL A 360 -12.20 7.99 26.75
CA VAL A 360 -11.32 7.37 27.75
C VAL A 360 -9.95 7.11 27.13
N ASP A 361 -9.01 8.01 27.41
CA ASP A 361 -7.60 8.01 27.01
C ASP A 361 -6.77 7.14 27.97
N TRP A 362 -5.95 6.23 27.43
CA TRP A 362 -5.12 5.31 28.20
C TRP A 362 -3.73 5.92 28.41
N ASN A 363 -3.26 6.06 29.66
CA ASN A 363 -1.87 6.51 29.89
C ASN A 363 -0.83 5.49 29.38
N ASN A 364 -1.22 4.26 29.07
CA ASN A 364 -0.38 3.26 28.40
C ASN A 364 -1.27 2.37 27.51
N GLY A 365 -1.79 2.93 26.41
CA GLY A 365 -2.71 2.23 25.49
C GLY A 365 -2.12 1.02 24.75
N VAL A 366 -0.86 0.67 25.01
CA VAL A 366 -0.21 -0.55 24.47
C VAL A 366 0.04 -1.62 25.54
N ASP A 367 -0.28 -1.32 26.81
CA ASP A 367 -0.29 -2.31 27.90
C ASP A 367 -1.32 -3.42 27.62
N TYR A 368 -1.27 -4.49 28.39
CA TYR A 368 -2.18 -5.64 28.26
C TYR A 368 -3.64 -5.20 28.13
N ILE A 369 -4.36 -5.76 27.17
CA ILE A 369 -5.76 -5.38 26.88
C ILE A 369 -6.66 -5.53 28.12
N GLN A 370 -6.35 -6.50 29.00
CA GLN A 370 -7.00 -6.72 30.28
C GLN A 370 -6.82 -5.54 31.27
N ASN A 371 -5.66 -4.87 31.25
CA ASN A 371 -5.37 -3.71 32.11
C ASN A 371 -6.16 -2.48 31.67
N ASN A 372 -6.22 -2.21 30.37
CA ASN A 372 -7.07 -1.15 29.82
C ASN A 372 -8.57 -1.48 29.98
N ALA A 373 -8.96 -2.77 29.95
CA ALA A 373 -10.34 -3.20 30.24
C ALA A 373 -10.70 -3.01 31.72
N ALA A 374 -9.75 -3.20 32.64
CA ALA A 374 -9.94 -2.90 34.05
C ALA A 374 -10.10 -1.39 34.30
N LEU A 375 -9.38 -0.54 33.55
CA LEU A 375 -9.58 0.92 33.58
C LEU A 375 -10.92 1.34 32.98
N LEU A 376 -11.35 0.76 31.85
CA LEU A 376 -12.67 1.03 31.26
C LEU A 376 -13.81 0.62 32.20
N SER A 377 -13.63 -0.47 32.95
CA SER A 377 -14.59 -0.90 33.98
C SER A 377 -14.75 0.18 35.07
N THR A 378 -13.63 0.74 35.54
CA THR A 378 -13.63 1.89 36.48
C THR A 378 -14.25 3.15 35.86
N ALA A 379 -14.00 3.43 34.58
CA ALA A 379 -14.62 4.55 33.85
C ALA A 379 -16.15 4.41 33.82
N ILE A 380 -16.66 3.23 33.45
CA ILE A 380 -18.10 2.94 33.38
C ILE A 380 -18.73 3.04 34.78
N GLN A 381 -18.07 2.55 35.82
CA GLN A 381 -18.54 2.72 37.21
C GLN A 381 -18.61 4.20 37.61
N TRP A 382 -17.57 5.00 37.29
CA TRP A 382 -17.56 6.43 37.59
C TRP A 382 -18.67 7.18 36.83
N VAL A 383 -18.84 6.92 35.53
CA VAL A 383 -19.92 7.51 34.71
C VAL A 383 -21.29 7.13 35.28
N ASN A 384 -21.48 5.88 35.71
CA ASN A 384 -22.74 5.44 36.32
C ASN A 384 -23.02 6.09 37.69
N ALA A 385 -21.98 6.45 38.45
CA ALA A 385 -22.11 7.14 39.73
C ALA A 385 -22.32 8.66 39.60
N ASN A 386 -21.93 9.27 38.47
CA ASN A 386 -21.96 10.73 38.25
C ASN A 386 -22.96 11.18 37.18
N LYS A 387 -23.70 10.25 36.56
CA LYS A 387 -24.80 10.58 35.65
C LYS A 387 -26.13 10.74 36.39
N THR A 388 -27.02 11.54 35.82
CA THR A 388 -28.38 11.75 36.32
C THR A 388 -29.42 11.16 35.36
N GLY A 389 -30.54 10.70 35.91
CA GLY A 389 -31.57 9.97 35.16
C GLY A 389 -31.25 8.48 34.95
N MET A 390 -32.07 7.81 34.13
CA MET A 390 -32.05 6.35 33.95
C MET A 390 -31.45 5.89 32.61
N GLU A 391 -30.92 6.81 31.79
CA GLU A 391 -30.45 6.48 30.44
C GLU A 391 -29.23 5.54 30.50
N ARG A 392 -29.28 4.49 29.67
CA ARG A 392 -28.25 3.45 29.63
C ARG A 392 -27.13 3.84 28.68
N ASN A 393 -25.90 3.56 29.09
CA ASN A 393 -24.68 3.95 28.38
C ASN A 393 -24.67 3.34 26.98
N VAL A 394 -24.11 4.08 26.02
CA VAL A 394 -23.58 3.50 24.77
C VAL A 394 -22.07 3.41 24.93
N VAL A 395 -21.47 2.29 24.54
CA VAL A 395 -20.02 2.13 24.46
C VAL A 395 -19.63 1.92 23.00
N ILE A 396 -18.74 2.76 22.48
CA ILE A 396 -18.04 2.52 21.21
C ILE A 396 -16.59 2.17 21.54
N GLY A 397 -16.09 1.06 20.99
CA GLY A 397 -14.68 0.70 21.09
C GLY A 397 -14.03 0.72 19.71
N GLN A 398 -13.15 1.68 19.47
CA GLN A 398 -12.45 1.83 18.19
C GLN A 398 -11.19 0.96 18.16
N SER A 399 -10.92 0.23 17.08
CA SER A 399 -9.75 -0.65 16.98
C SER A 399 -9.64 -1.60 18.20
N MET A 400 -8.48 -1.69 18.86
CA MET A 400 -8.28 -2.40 20.13
C MET A 400 -9.30 -2.02 21.21
N GLY A 401 -9.83 -0.80 21.21
CA GLY A 401 -10.87 -0.34 22.13
C GLY A 401 -12.12 -1.21 22.08
N GLY A 402 -12.41 -1.88 20.96
CA GLY A 402 -13.48 -2.88 20.87
C GLY A 402 -13.18 -4.18 21.62
N LEU A 403 -11.90 -4.58 21.71
CA LEU A 403 -11.44 -5.69 22.55
C LEU A 403 -11.51 -5.30 24.03
N VAL A 404 -11.05 -4.09 24.35
CA VAL A 404 -11.14 -3.49 25.70
C VAL A 404 -12.59 -3.43 26.17
N ALA A 405 -13.51 -2.95 25.34
CA ALA A 405 -14.95 -2.87 25.63
C ALA A 405 -15.61 -4.25 25.75
N ARG A 406 -15.35 -5.18 24.82
CA ARG A 406 -15.81 -6.57 24.89
C ARG A 406 -15.39 -7.22 26.21
N TYR A 407 -14.10 -7.10 26.57
CA TYR A 407 -13.55 -7.71 27.77
C TYR A 407 -14.09 -7.04 29.05
N ALA A 408 -14.10 -5.71 29.12
CA ALA A 408 -14.57 -4.95 30.28
C ALA A 408 -16.04 -5.21 30.61
N LEU A 409 -16.94 -5.05 29.63
CA LEU A 409 -18.37 -5.28 29.83
C LEU A 409 -18.65 -6.72 30.27
N LYS A 410 -17.92 -7.69 29.69
CA LYS A 410 -18.06 -9.10 30.07
C LYS A 410 -17.47 -9.43 31.44
N ASP A 411 -16.37 -8.79 31.81
CA ASP A 411 -15.77 -8.93 33.13
C ASP A 411 -16.68 -8.37 34.23
N MET A 412 -17.31 -7.22 33.98
CA MET A 412 -18.31 -6.64 34.86
C MET A 412 -19.52 -7.58 35.04
N GLU A 413 -20.05 -8.17 33.96
CA GLU A 413 -21.10 -9.20 34.05
C GLU A 413 -20.69 -10.40 34.91
N GLN A 414 -19.52 -10.98 34.65
CA GLN A 414 -19.01 -12.16 35.38
C GLN A 414 -18.78 -11.87 36.87
N LYS A 415 -18.52 -10.61 37.24
CA LYS A 415 -18.35 -10.14 38.62
C LYS A 415 -19.64 -9.62 39.26
N GLY A 416 -20.77 -9.66 38.55
CA GLY A 416 -22.05 -9.13 39.04
C GLY A 416 -22.11 -7.60 39.15
N ILE A 417 -21.19 -6.88 38.49
CA ILE A 417 -21.09 -5.42 38.54
C ILE A 417 -22.02 -4.82 37.47
N PRO A 418 -23.02 -4.01 37.83
CA PRO A 418 -23.92 -3.41 36.84
C PRO A 418 -23.20 -2.32 36.03
N HIS A 419 -22.88 -2.64 34.78
CA HIS A 419 -22.25 -1.69 33.84
C HIS A 419 -23.26 -0.70 33.20
N VAL A 420 -24.58 -0.97 33.31
CA VAL A 420 -25.70 -0.08 32.89
C VAL A 420 -25.59 0.40 31.43
N THR A 421 -25.07 -0.44 30.55
CA THR A 421 -24.93 -0.21 29.10
C THR A 421 -26.11 -0.81 28.35
N LYS A 422 -26.53 -0.21 27.22
CA LYS A 422 -27.56 -0.78 26.31
C LYS A 422 -26.99 -1.30 25.00
N LEU A 423 -25.93 -0.66 24.50
CA LEU A 423 -25.36 -0.89 23.18
C LEU A 423 -23.84 -0.88 23.28
N PHE A 424 -23.20 -1.91 22.72
CA PHE A 424 -21.77 -1.96 22.47
C PHE A 424 -21.55 -2.00 20.95
N ILE A 425 -20.85 -0.99 20.42
CA ILE A 425 -20.40 -0.92 19.03
C ILE A 425 -18.91 -1.25 18.99
N SER A 426 -18.55 -2.30 18.29
CA SER A 426 -17.17 -2.60 17.91
C SER A 426 -16.86 -1.92 16.57
N ASP A 427 -15.90 -1.01 16.55
CA ASP A 427 -15.52 -0.23 15.37
C ASP A 427 -14.16 -0.71 14.85
N ASP A 428 -14.18 -1.41 13.71
CA ASP A 428 -13.06 -2.06 13.00
C ASP A 428 -12.07 -2.80 13.92
N SER A 429 -12.60 -3.57 14.86
CA SER A 429 -11.85 -4.07 16.02
C SER A 429 -11.22 -5.45 15.77
N PRO A 430 -9.93 -5.68 16.06
CA PRO A 430 -9.22 -6.92 15.71
C PRO A 430 -9.55 -8.12 16.62
N HIS A 431 -10.78 -8.65 16.58
CA HIS A 431 -11.17 -9.79 17.45
C HIS A 431 -10.38 -11.05 17.15
N LEU A 432 -10.05 -11.32 15.88
CA LEU A 432 -9.14 -12.38 15.44
C LEU A 432 -7.72 -11.85 15.16
N GLY A 433 -7.38 -10.66 15.65
CA GLY A 433 -6.07 -10.02 15.48
C GLY A 433 -5.93 -9.05 14.31
N ALA A 434 -4.76 -8.44 14.23
CA ALA A 434 -4.33 -7.45 13.24
C ALA A 434 -3.06 -7.94 12.49
N ASN A 435 -2.82 -7.40 11.30
CA ASN A 435 -1.67 -7.71 10.47
C ASN A 435 -0.76 -6.49 10.27
N ILE A 436 0.49 -6.59 10.74
CA ILE A 436 1.59 -5.77 10.21
C ILE A 436 2.39 -6.68 9.26
N PRO A 437 2.52 -6.36 7.96
CA PRO A 437 3.16 -7.22 6.98
C PRO A 437 4.54 -7.72 7.40
N LEU A 438 4.80 -9.02 7.26
CA LEU A 438 6.05 -9.63 7.74
C LEU A 438 7.29 -9.00 7.11
N GLY A 439 7.21 -8.53 5.86
CA GLY A 439 8.30 -7.76 5.23
C GLY A 439 8.61 -6.41 5.91
N MET A 440 7.61 -5.75 6.52
CA MET A 440 7.82 -4.56 7.36
C MET A 440 8.44 -4.93 8.70
N GLN A 441 7.95 -5.99 9.36
CA GLN A 441 8.54 -6.48 10.61
C GLN A 441 10.00 -6.91 10.40
N TYR A 442 10.32 -7.59 9.30
CA TYR A 442 11.68 -7.94 8.92
C TYR A 442 12.57 -6.72 8.66
N MET A 443 12.02 -5.62 8.13
CA MET A 443 12.75 -4.37 7.98
C MET A 443 13.07 -3.73 9.33
N LEU A 444 12.09 -3.62 10.24
CA LEU A 444 12.29 -3.09 11.60
C LEU A 444 13.31 -3.94 12.37
N ASN A 445 13.17 -5.27 12.34
CA ASN A 445 14.12 -6.21 12.95
C ASN A 445 15.54 -6.11 12.35
N ASN A 446 15.70 -5.77 11.07
CA ASN A 446 17.04 -5.57 10.51
C ASN A 446 17.69 -4.27 11.00
N VAL A 447 16.92 -3.20 11.16
CA VAL A 447 17.39 -1.96 11.79
C VAL A 447 17.74 -2.19 13.26
N ALA A 448 16.90 -2.93 14.00
CA ALA A 448 17.14 -3.30 15.40
C ALA A 448 18.40 -4.17 15.56
N ARG A 449 18.63 -5.12 14.65
CA ARG A 449 19.86 -5.93 14.64
C ARG A 449 21.10 -5.11 14.29
N ALA A 450 21.01 -4.17 13.35
CA ALA A 450 22.12 -3.27 13.00
C ALA A 450 22.52 -2.38 14.18
N TYR A 451 21.52 -1.87 14.91
CA TYR A 451 21.67 -1.15 16.17
C TYR A 451 22.35 -2.02 17.26
N ILE A 452 21.75 -3.16 17.64
CA ILE A 452 22.22 -4.00 18.77
C ILE A 452 23.59 -4.66 18.51
N LYS A 453 23.91 -5.07 17.27
CA LYS A 453 25.10 -5.90 17.00
C LYS A 453 26.44 -5.16 17.04
N ALA A 454 26.45 -3.83 16.96
CA ALA A 454 27.63 -3.08 16.54
C ALA A 454 28.45 -2.29 17.61
N PRO A 455 28.40 -2.58 18.94
CA PRO A 455 29.42 -2.08 19.89
C PRO A 455 30.84 -2.65 19.72
N LEU A 456 31.01 -3.72 18.93
CA LEU A 456 32.21 -4.56 18.95
C LEU A 456 33.02 -4.59 17.64
N ILE A 457 32.62 -3.84 16.61
CA ILE A 457 33.38 -3.70 15.36
C ILE A 457 33.32 -2.24 14.90
N ALA A 458 34.46 -1.56 14.97
CA ALA A 458 34.80 -0.37 14.18
C ALA A 458 33.83 0.85 14.25
N GLY A 459 33.10 1.05 15.35
CA GLY A 459 32.20 2.21 15.55
C GLY A 459 30.89 2.16 14.76
N ILE A 460 30.53 1.01 14.16
CA ILE A 460 29.43 0.97 13.18
C ILE A 460 28.04 1.14 13.84
N GLY A 461 27.86 0.84 15.13
CA GLY A 461 26.57 0.98 15.83
C GLY A 461 26.13 2.43 16.03
N GLU A 462 27.12 3.31 16.18
CA GLU A 462 26.99 4.76 16.32
C GLU A 462 26.42 5.41 15.05
N PHE A 463 26.29 4.66 13.96
CA PHE A 463 25.59 5.06 12.74
C PHE A 463 24.06 5.03 12.84
N ILE A 464 23.50 4.04 13.55
CA ILE A 464 22.04 3.83 13.53
C ILE A 464 21.32 4.79 14.50
N VAL A 465 21.92 5.11 15.64
CA VAL A 465 21.34 6.03 16.63
C VAL A 465 21.03 7.46 16.10
N PRO A 466 21.97 8.19 15.46
CA PRO A 466 21.69 9.52 14.89
C PRO A 466 20.57 9.46 13.86
N MET A 467 20.53 8.39 13.06
CA MET A 467 19.45 8.20 12.10
C MET A 467 18.05 8.18 12.72
N PHE A 468 17.86 7.90 14.02
CA PHE A 468 16.51 7.77 14.61
C PHE A 468 16.20 8.67 15.81
N ASN A 469 17.18 9.15 16.56
CA ASN A 469 16.91 9.98 17.74
C ASN A 469 16.24 11.32 17.35
N GLN A 470 15.02 11.58 17.83
CA GLN A 470 14.34 12.89 17.84
C GLN A 470 13.86 13.24 19.27
N GLY A 471 14.59 12.79 20.31
CA GLY A 471 14.14 12.81 21.70
C GLY A 471 13.19 11.65 22.05
N ILE A 472 13.26 10.57 21.27
CA ILE A 472 12.56 9.30 21.47
C ILE A 472 13.64 8.21 21.37
N SER A 473 13.62 7.23 22.27
CA SER A 473 14.57 6.11 22.21
C SER A 473 14.26 5.21 21.02
N ILE A 474 15.31 4.91 20.24
CA ILE A 474 15.23 4.00 19.09
C ILE A 474 14.83 2.57 19.49
N ASN A 475 15.24 2.10 20.68
CA ASN A 475 14.83 0.80 21.19
C ASN A 475 13.31 0.71 21.28
N ASP A 476 12.67 1.78 21.75
CA ASP A 476 11.22 1.81 21.88
C ASP A 476 10.58 1.74 20.49
N VAL A 477 10.98 2.63 19.57
CA VAL A 477 10.49 2.68 18.17
C VAL A 477 10.65 1.36 17.42
N LEU A 478 11.61 0.51 17.80
CA LEU A 478 11.87 -0.78 17.15
C LEU A 478 11.32 -2.00 17.90
N THR A 479 11.09 -1.94 19.22
CA THR A 479 10.42 -2.99 20.01
C THR A 479 8.90 -2.86 19.99
N LEU A 480 8.37 -2.26 18.92
CA LEU A 480 7.03 -1.74 18.89
C LEU A 480 5.96 -2.82 18.78
N THR A 481 6.23 -3.73 17.86
CA THR A 481 5.56 -5.02 17.69
C THR A 481 5.60 -5.87 18.95
N ASP A 482 6.49 -5.57 19.90
CA ASP A 482 6.79 -6.38 21.07
C ASP A 482 6.00 -5.92 22.31
N THR A 483 5.32 -4.77 22.21
CA THR A 483 4.44 -4.24 23.26
C THR A 483 3.27 -5.20 23.56
N PRO A 484 2.77 -5.28 24.82
CA PRO A 484 1.80 -6.30 25.24
C PRO A 484 0.57 -6.41 24.34
N ALA A 485 -0.19 -5.33 24.13
CA ALA A 485 -1.36 -5.37 23.27
C ALA A 485 -1.02 -5.65 21.79
N ALA A 486 0.15 -5.23 21.30
CA ALA A 486 0.56 -5.52 19.93
C ALA A 486 0.83 -7.02 19.77
N ARG A 487 1.48 -7.65 20.75
CA ARG A 487 1.71 -9.10 20.80
C ARG A 487 0.44 -9.92 21.04
N GLN A 488 -0.58 -9.35 21.69
CA GLN A 488 -1.91 -9.97 21.78
C GLN A 488 -2.67 -9.89 20.44
N MET A 489 -2.53 -8.79 19.69
CA MET A 489 -3.28 -8.60 18.43
C MET A 489 -2.58 -9.16 17.19
N LEU A 490 -1.25 -9.17 17.10
CA LEU A 490 -0.55 -9.53 15.85
C LEU A 490 -0.76 -11.01 15.46
N ILE A 491 -1.51 -11.23 14.37
CA ILE A 491 -1.81 -12.55 13.79
C ILE A 491 -0.51 -13.30 13.46
N ASN A 492 0.49 -12.57 12.97
CA ASN A 492 1.84 -13.08 12.76
C ASN A 492 2.84 -12.09 13.36
N TYR A 493 3.71 -12.57 14.24
CA TYR A 493 4.79 -11.78 14.82
C TYR A 493 6.16 -12.41 14.51
N SER A 494 7.12 -11.56 14.15
CA SER A 494 8.52 -11.91 13.86
C SER A 494 9.45 -11.38 14.94
N ASP A 495 10.20 -12.25 15.61
CA ASP A 495 11.18 -11.85 16.62
C ASP A 495 12.47 -11.23 16.00
N GLY A 496 13.35 -10.67 16.84
CA GLY A 496 14.65 -10.13 16.42
C GLY A 496 15.64 -11.15 15.80
N ASN A 497 15.27 -12.43 15.75
CA ASN A 497 15.97 -13.51 15.05
C ASN A 497 15.21 -13.96 13.78
N TYR A 498 14.18 -13.22 13.37
CA TYR A 498 13.25 -13.48 12.26
C TYR A 498 12.39 -14.74 12.40
N GLN A 499 12.27 -15.27 13.62
CA GLN A 499 11.45 -16.44 13.92
C GLN A 499 10.01 -16.03 14.19
N ILE A 500 9.05 -16.76 13.63
CA ILE A 500 7.63 -16.50 13.86
C ILE A 500 7.24 -17.01 15.25
N ASN A 501 6.63 -16.15 16.07
CA ASN A 501 6.27 -16.45 17.46
C ASN A 501 4.92 -15.81 17.81
N ASN A 502 3.86 -16.55 17.55
CA ASN A 502 2.49 -16.11 17.76
C ASN A 502 1.96 -16.47 19.17
N THR A 503 2.76 -17.11 20.04
CA THR A 503 2.29 -17.67 21.33
C THR A 503 1.50 -16.69 22.22
N ILE A 504 1.83 -15.39 22.20
CA ILE A 504 1.10 -14.37 22.97
C ILE A 504 -0.28 -14.08 22.35
N HIS A 505 -0.35 -14.02 21.01
CA HIS A 505 -1.60 -13.90 20.26
C HIS A 505 -2.45 -15.16 20.43
N ASP A 506 -1.88 -16.35 20.27
CA ASP A 506 -2.58 -17.63 20.42
C ASP A 506 -3.18 -17.79 21.84
N ASN A 507 -2.42 -17.43 22.87
CA ASN A 507 -2.92 -17.42 24.25
C ASN A 507 -4.05 -16.41 24.46
N TRP A 508 -3.91 -15.19 23.92
CA TRP A 508 -4.94 -14.16 24.01
C TRP A 508 -6.22 -14.53 23.24
N GLN A 509 -6.10 -15.13 22.05
CA GLN A 509 -7.25 -15.62 21.29
C GLN A 509 -8.02 -16.67 22.08
N ASN A 510 -7.33 -17.60 22.75
CA ASN A 510 -7.96 -18.57 23.65
C ASN A 510 -8.63 -17.89 24.87
N GLU A 511 -7.98 -16.90 25.49
CA GLU A 511 -8.56 -16.13 26.62
C GLU A 511 -9.82 -15.35 26.20
N LEU A 512 -9.75 -14.58 25.11
CA LEU A 512 -10.84 -13.74 24.61
C LEU A 512 -12.04 -14.57 24.11
N LYS A 513 -11.78 -15.77 23.59
CA LYS A 513 -12.78 -16.79 23.25
C LYS A 513 -13.46 -17.36 24.49
N LEU A 514 -12.70 -17.73 25.53
CA LEU A 514 -13.24 -18.21 26.80
C LEU A 514 -13.98 -17.11 27.59
N LYS A 515 -13.57 -15.84 27.45
CA LYS A 515 -14.29 -14.67 27.98
C LYS A 515 -15.66 -14.51 27.29
N GLY A 516 -15.68 -14.68 25.97
CA GLY A 516 -16.87 -14.53 25.13
C GLY A 516 -17.26 -13.05 24.95
N TYR A 517 -18.58 -12.80 24.93
CA TYR A 517 -19.18 -11.47 24.75
C TYR A 517 -20.11 -11.10 25.91
N PRO A 518 -20.28 -9.79 26.20
CA PRO A 518 -21.36 -9.32 27.06
C PRO A 518 -22.73 -9.73 26.50
N GLN A 519 -23.65 -10.09 27.39
CA GLN A 519 -25.01 -10.56 27.13
C GLN A 519 -26.09 -9.55 27.56
N LEU A 520 -25.75 -8.57 28.40
CA LEU A 520 -26.66 -7.51 28.84
C LEU A 520 -26.69 -6.29 27.89
N THR A 521 -25.85 -6.30 26.85
CA THR A 521 -25.79 -5.31 25.77
C THR A 521 -26.26 -5.87 24.44
N ARG A 522 -26.87 -5.03 23.60
CA ARG A 522 -26.89 -5.27 22.15
C ARG A 522 -25.47 -5.10 21.63
N ASN A 523 -24.90 -6.13 21.03
CA ASN A 523 -23.56 -6.09 20.44
C ASN A 523 -23.66 -5.92 18.93
N VAL A 524 -22.92 -4.98 18.36
CA VAL A 524 -22.87 -4.73 16.91
C VAL A 524 -21.44 -4.45 16.45
N ALA A 525 -21.15 -4.70 15.17
CA ALA A 525 -19.82 -4.50 14.58
C ALA A 525 -19.84 -3.64 13.31
N ILE A 526 -18.72 -2.95 13.08
CA ILE A 526 -18.38 -2.25 11.85
C ILE A 526 -17.06 -2.85 11.34
N SER A 527 -17.00 -3.20 10.07
CA SER A 527 -15.74 -3.54 9.35
C SER A 527 -15.47 -2.47 8.30
N ASN A 528 -14.24 -1.94 8.26
CA ASN A 528 -13.77 -1.07 7.18
C ASN A 528 -13.35 -1.85 5.92
N GLY A 529 -13.41 -3.19 5.94
CA GLY A 529 -13.17 -4.03 4.78
C GLY A 529 -14.40 -4.28 3.90
N SER A 530 -14.15 -4.53 2.61
CA SER A 530 -15.14 -4.86 1.59
C SER A 530 -15.99 -6.06 2.03
N GLU A 531 -17.31 -5.88 1.99
CA GLU A 531 -18.30 -6.96 2.18
C GLU A 531 -18.19 -8.06 1.12
N CYS A 532 -17.53 -7.83 -0.02
CA CYS A 532 -17.34 -8.87 -1.03
C CYS A 532 -16.12 -9.77 -0.74
N GLY A 533 -15.30 -9.42 0.26
CA GLY A 533 -13.99 -10.03 0.49
C GLY A 533 -12.93 -9.60 -0.53
N THR A 534 -13.15 -8.49 -1.24
CA THR A 534 -12.24 -7.99 -2.30
C THR A 534 -10.83 -7.76 -1.74
N ASP A 535 -9.83 -8.42 -2.32
CA ASP A 535 -8.42 -8.18 -2.01
C ASP A 535 -8.01 -6.70 -2.18
N GLN A 536 -7.09 -6.22 -1.35
CA GLN A 536 -6.41 -4.95 -1.47
C GLN A 536 -5.62 -4.88 -2.79
N THR A 537 -5.60 -3.73 -3.46
CA THR A 537 -4.77 -3.50 -4.64
C THR A 537 -3.30 -3.33 -4.24
N LEU A 538 -2.55 -4.42 -4.30
CA LEU A 538 -1.16 -4.49 -3.84
C LEU A 538 -0.12 -4.12 -4.90
N SER A 539 0.98 -3.50 -4.45
CA SER A 539 2.25 -3.40 -5.18
C SER A 539 3.41 -3.61 -4.20
N ASN A 540 4.57 -2.96 -4.36
CA ASN A 540 5.52 -2.85 -3.24
C ASN A 540 4.87 -2.04 -2.11
N LEU A 541 4.74 -2.65 -0.93
CA LEU A 541 4.21 -1.99 0.27
C LEU A 541 5.06 -0.78 0.67
N LEU A 542 6.37 -0.91 0.48
CA LEU A 542 7.33 0.18 0.57
C LEU A 542 8.40 -0.01 -0.51
N ARG A 543 8.69 1.03 -1.28
CA ARG A 543 9.89 1.14 -2.13
C ARG A 543 10.54 2.50 -1.90
N LEU A 544 11.77 2.48 -1.38
CA LEU A 544 12.63 3.64 -1.22
C LEU A 544 13.92 3.40 -2.00
N TYR A 545 14.25 4.28 -2.94
CA TYR A 545 15.59 4.35 -3.52
C TYR A 545 16.06 5.80 -3.59
N LYS A 546 17.17 6.11 -2.90
CA LYS A 546 17.68 7.48 -2.87
C LYS A 546 19.18 7.56 -2.60
N GLU A 547 19.92 8.17 -3.53
CA GLU A 547 21.19 8.83 -3.20
C GLU A 547 20.92 10.26 -2.71
N THR A 548 21.56 10.68 -1.60
CA THR A 548 21.23 11.95 -0.94
C THR A 548 22.38 12.48 -0.08
N ASN A 549 22.49 13.81 -0.01
CA ASN A 549 23.39 14.56 0.88
C ASN A 549 22.69 14.96 2.21
N LYS A 550 21.57 14.29 2.54
CA LYS A 550 20.72 14.46 3.73
C LYS A 550 20.30 13.07 4.25
N GLN A 551 20.08 12.90 5.55
CA GLN A 551 19.89 11.57 6.16
C GLN A 551 18.57 11.32 6.92
N HIS A 552 17.80 12.38 7.19
CA HIS A 552 16.49 12.29 7.87
C HIS A 552 15.51 11.33 7.18
N LEU A 553 15.66 11.17 5.86
CA LEU A 553 14.85 10.33 4.96
C LEU A 553 14.34 9.03 5.59
N PHE A 554 15.20 8.28 6.29
CA PHE A 554 14.83 6.98 6.84
C PHE A 554 14.30 7.05 8.29
N SER A 555 14.70 8.05 9.11
CA SER A 555 13.95 8.39 10.34
C SER A 555 12.51 8.72 10.00
N ASP A 556 12.29 9.57 8.99
CA ASP A 556 10.96 10.05 8.64
C ASP A 556 10.09 8.89 8.17
N ILE A 557 10.66 7.97 7.40
CA ILE A 557 9.98 6.74 6.93
C ILE A 557 9.63 5.79 8.06
N ILE A 558 10.56 5.48 8.97
CA ILE A 558 10.23 4.65 10.15
C ILE A 558 9.21 5.39 11.01
N GLY A 559 9.32 6.71 11.15
CA GLY A 559 8.29 7.58 11.71
C GLY A 559 6.92 7.31 11.10
N ALA A 560 6.73 7.51 9.79
CA ALA A 560 5.45 7.25 9.12
C ALA A 560 4.99 5.77 9.12
N LEU A 561 5.88 4.80 9.41
CA LEU A 561 5.51 3.41 9.72
C LEU A 561 4.98 3.25 11.14
N VAL A 562 5.55 3.99 12.10
CA VAL A 562 5.18 3.98 13.52
C VAL A 562 4.29 5.17 13.91
N GLY A 563 3.61 5.81 12.94
CA GLY A 563 2.82 7.02 13.18
C GLY A 563 3.57 8.14 13.92
N VAL A 564 4.82 8.40 13.63
CA VAL A 564 5.51 9.60 14.13
C VAL A 564 5.83 10.49 12.95
N ALA A 565 4.97 11.48 12.71
CA ALA A 565 5.28 12.57 11.81
C ALA A 565 6.42 13.42 12.41
N THR A 566 7.66 13.12 12.03
CA THR A 566 8.83 13.97 12.28
C THR A 566 8.79 15.22 11.39
N ASN A 567 7.71 16.01 11.50
CA ASN A 567 7.53 17.32 10.88
C ASN A 567 8.40 18.40 11.59
N ARG A 568 9.66 18.05 11.81
CA ARG A 568 10.76 18.91 12.23
C ARG A 568 11.45 19.36 10.95
N LEU A 569 11.69 20.66 10.78
CA LEU A 569 12.17 21.23 9.51
C LEU A 569 13.71 21.21 9.39
N ASP A 570 14.39 20.31 10.12
CA ASP A 570 15.84 20.20 10.20
C ASP A 570 16.46 19.56 8.95
N MET A 571 16.38 20.27 7.82
CA MET A 571 17.13 19.92 6.61
C MET A 571 18.64 20.09 6.84
N ILE A 572 19.31 19.07 7.35
CA ILE A 572 20.77 18.97 7.26
C ILE A 572 21.14 18.76 5.80
N LEU A 573 21.62 19.83 5.16
CA LEU A 573 22.57 19.69 4.07
C LEU A 573 23.93 19.38 4.69
N LEU A 574 24.50 18.22 4.36
CA LEU A 574 25.94 18.02 4.46
C LEU A 574 26.63 19.06 3.59
N ALA A 575 27.42 19.96 4.20
CA ALA A 575 28.33 20.78 3.43
C ALA A 575 29.45 19.92 2.86
N SER A 576 30.11 20.44 1.83
CA SER A 576 31.40 19.91 1.41
C SER A 576 32.45 20.11 2.51
N VAL A 577 32.64 19.05 3.30
CA VAL A 577 33.98 18.57 3.65
C VAL A 577 34.72 18.23 2.33
N PRO A 578 36.06 18.24 2.28
CA PRO A 578 36.85 18.02 1.05
C PRO A 578 36.52 16.72 0.31
N GLY A 579 35.78 16.86 -0.79
CA GLY A 579 35.16 15.73 -1.50
C GLY A 579 33.80 15.35 -0.90
N SER A 580 32.84 15.03 -1.77
CA SER A 580 31.43 14.92 -1.37
C SER A 580 31.11 13.64 -0.58
N SER A 581 30.36 13.82 0.50
CA SER A 581 29.68 12.77 1.28
C SER A 581 28.25 12.54 0.79
N LYS A 582 27.81 11.29 0.74
CA LYS A 582 26.44 10.86 0.37
C LYS A 582 26.00 9.61 1.11
N TYR A 583 24.70 9.52 1.37
CA TYR A 583 24.02 8.27 1.72
C TYR A 583 23.31 7.67 0.52
N VAL A 584 23.25 6.35 0.48
CA VAL A 584 22.41 5.56 -0.43
C VAL A 584 21.47 4.73 0.42
N PHE A 585 20.17 5.00 0.29
CA PHE A 585 19.10 4.23 0.90
C PHE A 585 18.43 3.39 -0.19
N ASP A 586 18.37 2.07 0.01
CA ASP A 586 17.75 1.15 -0.95
C ASP A 586 16.93 0.08 -0.20
N PHE A 587 15.62 0.30 -0.10
CA PHE A 587 14.68 -0.57 0.61
C PHE A 587 13.50 -0.97 -0.27
N THR A 588 13.13 -2.24 -0.22
CA THR A 588 11.92 -2.80 -0.83
C THR A 588 11.25 -3.75 0.15
N VAL A 589 10.01 -3.45 0.52
CA VAL A 589 9.09 -4.35 1.20
C VAL A 589 8.03 -4.79 0.18
N ARG A 590 7.88 -6.10 0.00
CA ARG A 590 6.88 -6.71 -0.88
C ARG A 590 5.86 -7.45 -0.03
N PRO A 591 4.57 -7.41 -0.39
CA PRO A 591 3.52 -8.13 0.31
C PRO A 591 3.61 -9.62 0.01
N MET A 592 3.08 -10.42 0.93
CA MET A 592 2.70 -11.80 0.65
C MET A 592 1.40 -11.80 -0.15
N THR A 593 1.37 -12.49 -1.30
CA THR A 593 0.21 -12.55 -2.20
C THR A 593 -0.36 -13.96 -2.38
N GLN A 594 0.44 -14.99 -2.09
CA GLN A 594 0.11 -16.41 -2.19
C GLN A 594 0.78 -17.16 -1.04
N ILE A 595 0.20 -18.28 -0.59
CA ILE A 595 0.80 -19.15 0.42
C ILE A 595 2.04 -19.84 -0.17
N ASN A 596 3.11 -19.99 0.60
CA ASN A 596 4.34 -20.72 0.23
C ASN A 596 5.08 -20.23 -1.03
N ALA A 597 4.88 -18.99 -1.50
CA ALA A 597 5.44 -18.52 -2.77
C ALA A 597 6.98 -18.36 -2.79
N GLY A 598 7.64 -18.42 -1.62
CA GLY A 598 9.10 -18.33 -1.52
C GLY A 598 9.69 -16.99 -1.97
N THR A 599 8.88 -15.94 -2.04
CA THR A 599 9.27 -14.63 -2.57
C THR A 599 10.02 -13.78 -1.54
N GLN A 600 10.93 -12.92 -2.03
CA GLN A 600 11.65 -11.97 -1.18
C GLN A 600 10.72 -10.82 -0.73
N VAL A 601 10.13 -10.95 0.47
CA VAL A 601 9.25 -9.95 1.08
C VAL A 601 9.99 -8.73 1.64
N TYR A 602 11.31 -8.83 1.89
CA TYR A 602 12.13 -7.71 2.34
C TYR A 602 13.52 -7.74 1.69
N ASN A 603 14.00 -6.56 1.26
CA ASN A 603 15.40 -6.28 0.97
C ASN A 603 15.71 -4.84 1.40
N GLY A 604 16.81 -4.61 2.09
CA GLY A 604 17.18 -3.27 2.58
C GLY A 604 18.68 -3.07 2.74
N SER A 605 19.17 -1.90 2.35
CA SER A 605 20.54 -1.48 2.65
C SER A 605 20.68 0.03 2.84
N ILE A 606 21.69 0.40 3.64
CA ILE A 606 22.16 1.76 3.83
C ILE A 606 23.67 1.75 3.59
N LYS A 607 24.15 2.65 2.73
CA LYS A 607 25.58 2.81 2.42
C LYS A 607 25.97 4.27 2.53
N TYR A 608 27.15 4.54 3.07
CA TYR A 608 27.79 5.86 3.04
C TYR A 608 28.91 5.84 2.01
N LYS A 609 28.96 6.87 1.17
CA LYS A 609 30.00 7.11 0.17
C LYS A 609 30.64 8.45 0.50
N LYS A 610 31.96 8.49 0.62
CA LYS A 610 32.72 9.72 0.87
C LYS A 610 33.85 9.83 -0.15
N LYS A 611 34.04 11.00 -0.75
CA LYS A 611 35.32 11.33 -1.37
C LYS A 611 36.18 12.03 -0.33
N VAL A 612 37.38 11.54 -0.05
CA VAL A 612 38.35 12.21 0.84
C VAL A 612 39.31 13.02 -0.02
N LEU A 613 39.41 14.32 0.28
CA LEU A 613 40.23 15.32 -0.45
C LEU A 613 39.96 15.32 -1.96
N TRP A 614 38.74 14.98 -2.39
CA TRP A 614 38.33 14.68 -3.79
C TRP A 614 39.05 13.50 -4.49
N LEU A 615 40.26 13.13 -4.04
CA LEU A 615 41.17 12.15 -4.64
C LEU A 615 40.79 10.69 -4.38
N ILE A 616 40.30 10.39 -3.18
CA ILE A 616 40.10 9.01 -2.71
C ILE A 616 38.61 8.72 -2.59
N ASN A 617 38.10 7.70 -3.30
CA ASN A 617 36.72 7.23 -3.13
C ASN A 617 36.66 6.17 -2.02
N ALA A 618 35.93 6.45 -0.95
CA ALA A 618 35.68 5.54 0.16
C ALA A 618 34.19 5.21 0.28
N GLN A 619 33.88 4.01 0.78
CA GLN A 619 32.51 3.61 1.14
C GLN A 619 32.48 2.71 2.37
N VAL A 620 31.30 2.62 2.98
CA VAL A 620 30.99 1.61 3.99
C VAL A 620 29.52 1.19 3.86
N THR A 621 29.27 -0.12 3.92
CA THR A 621 27.91 -0.66 4.05
C THR A 621 27.56 -0.71 5.53
N LEU A 622 26.47 -0.02 5.91
CA LEU A 622 26.13 0.29 7.29
C LEU A 622 24.90 -0.50 7.76
N LEU A 623 24.01 -0.81 6.83
CA LEU A 623 22.94 -1.78 7.00
C LEU A 623 22.84 -2.57 5.68
N GLY A 624 22.60 -3.87 5.81
CA GLY A 624 22.31 -4.76 4.68
C GLY A 624 21.46 -5.94 5.16
N GLY A 625 20.62 -6.48 4.29
CA GLY A 625 19.89 -7.72 4.56
C GLY A 625 18.66 -7.89 3.69
N SER A 626 18.27 -9.15 3.49
CA SER A 626 17.02 -9.51 2.84
C SER A 626 16.36 -10.70 3.55
N ARG A 627 15.04 -10.84 3.41
CA ARG A 627 14.26 -11.94 3.97
C ARG A 627 13.15 -12.37 3.00
N THR A 628 12.86 -13.65 3.05
CA THR A 628 11.91 -14.37 2.19
C THR A 628 10.66 -14.75 2.99
N GLN A 629 9.52 -14.89 2.31
CA GLN A 629 8.27 -15.36 2.89
C GLN A 629 8.48 -16.69 3.66
N PRO A 630 8.02 -16.80 4.92
CA PRO A 630 8.00 -18.06 5.64
C PRO A 630 6.90 -19.00 5.12
N GLY A 631 7.14 -20.31 5.17
CA GLY A 631 6.15 -21.32 4.81
C GLY A 631 5.01 -21.42 5.82
N GLY A 632 3.85 -21.91 5.37
CA GLY A 632 2.66 -22.16 6.18
C GLY A 632 1.82 -20.94 6.54
N ILE A 633 2.28 -19.72 6.24
CA ILE A 633 1.59 -18.49 6.64
C ILE A 633 0.73 -17.93 5.50
N LEU A 634 -0.52 -17.62 5.82
CA LEU A 634 -1.49 -17.00 4.92
C LEU A 634 -1.06 -15.57 4.51
N PRO A 635 -1.26 -15.14 3.25
CA PRO A 635 -0.94 -13.80 2.76
C PRO A 635 -1.90 -12.71 3.30
N MET A 636 -1.87 -12.44 4.60
CA MET A 636 -2.74 -11.45 5.28
C MET A 636 -2.75 -10.08 4.61
N ASP A 637 -1.59 -9.64 4.11
CA ASP A 637 -1.37 -8.33 3.48
C ASP A 637 -2.40 -7.97 2.41
N LYS A 638 -2.91 -8.98 1.68
CA LYS A 638 -3.80 -8.80 0.53
C LYS A 638 -5.29 -8.82 0.86
N TYR A 639 -5.73 -9.44 1.94
CA TYR A 639 -7.16 -9.77 2.08
C TYR A 639 -8.04 -8.53 2.31
N GLY A 640 -9.32 -8.60 1.93
CA GLY A 640 -10.29 -7.55 2.23
C GLY A 640 -10.33 -7.22 3.73
N GLY A 641 -10.35 -5.93 4.08
CA GLY A 641 -10.16 -5.47 5.45
C GLY A 641 -9.97 -3.96 5.58
N GLY A 642 -10.10 -3.45 6.80
CA GLY A 642 -9.66 -2.11 7.17
C GLY A 642 -8.16 -1.98 6.89
N LYS A 643 -7.80 -1.10 5.96
CA LYS A 643 -6.43 -0.98 5.46
C LYS A 643 -5.66 0.07 6.26
N PHE A 644 -4.34 -0.05 6.26
CA PHE A 644 -3.44 0.97 6.80
C PHE A 644 -2.48 1.44 5.71
N LYS A 645 -2.47 2.74 5.44
CA LYS A 645 -1.48 3.38 4.57
C LYS A 645 -0.43 4.15 5.37
N LEU A 646 0.84 3.97 5.01
CA LEU A 646 1.94 4.79 5.50
C LEU A 646 1.71 6.29 5.21
N ALA A 647 2.03 7.13 6.20
CA ALA A 647 1.62 8.53 6.26
C ALA A 647 2.38 9.49 5.31
N GLN A 648 2.46 9.19 4.01
CA GLN A 648 3.20 9.96 3.02
C GLN A 648 2.91 11.48 3.07
N ASN A 649 1.66 11.89 3.32
CA ASN A 649 1.27 13.31 3.37
C ASN A 649 1.82 14.07 4.59
N GLN A 650 2.34 13.36 5.60
CA GLN A 650 3.04 13.93 6.75
C GLN A 650 4.57 13.92 6.59
N LEU A 651 5.09 13.27 5.54
CA LEU A 651 6.50 13.26 5.22
C LEU A 651 6.87 14.51 4.40
N PRO A 652 8.05 15.13 4.61
CA PRO A 652 8.54 16.18 3.74
C PRO A 652 8.65 15.72 2.27
N SER A 653 8.43 16.62 1.32
CA SER A 653 8.39 16.26 -0.12
C SER A 653 9.65 15.54 -0.61
N TYR A 654 10.83 15.94 -0.12
CA TYR A 654 12.10 15.29 -0.46
C TYR A 654 12.15 13.80 -0.08
N VAL A 655 11.27 13.35 0.83
CA VAL A 655 11.04 11.94 1.15
C VAL A 655 10.06 11.31 0.15
N THR A 656 8.88 11.92 -0.03
CA THR A 656 7.79 11.38 -0.87
C THR A 656 8.19 11.19 -2.33
N ASP A 657 9.02 12.09 -2.88
CA ASP A 657 9.51 12.03 -4.26
C ASP A 657 10.25 10.72 -4.60
N ASN A 658 10.71 9.98 -3.57
CA ASN A 658 11.57 8.81 -3.70
C ASN A 658 11.01 7.58 -2.96
N LEU A 659 9.78 7.70 -2.43
CA LEU A 659 9.13 6.72 -1.58
C LEU A 659 7.75 6.36 -2.14
N THR A 660 7.63 5.16 -2.71
CA THR A 660 6.30 4.57 -3.02
C THR A 660 5.84 3.75 -1.83
N THR A 661 4.59 3.94 -1.40
CA THR A 661 3.95 3.09 -0.38
C THR A 661 2.54 2.70 -0.84
N THR A 662 2.16 1.43 -0.70
CA THR A 662 0.78 0.99 -0.90
C THR A 662 0.14 0.54 0.41
N PRO A 663 -1.19 0.73 0.59
CA PRO A 663 -1.89 0.24 1.77
C PRO A 663 -1.89 -1.29 1.80
N PHE A 664 -1.93 -1.85 3.00
CA PHE A 664 -2.08 -3.28 3.26
C PHE A 664 -3.29 -3.53 4.16
N SER A 665 -3.80 -4.75 4.17
CA SER A 665 -4.84 -5.15 5.13
C SER A 665 -4.28 -5.16 6.54
N PHE A 666 -4.81 -4.28 7.41
CA PHE A 666 -4.41 -4.18 8.82
C PHE A 666 -5.40 -4.93 9.70
N ILE A 667 -6.71 -4.72 9.51
CA ILE A 667 -7.77 -5.51 10.13
C ILE A 667 -8.56 -6.26 9.03
N PRO A 668 -8.26 -7.53 8.74
CA PRO A 668 -9.02 -8.32 7.78
C PRO A 668 -10.51 -8.41 8.16
N THR A 669 -11.42 -8.42 7.19
CA THR A 669 -12.89 -8.45 7.43
C THR A 669 -13.33 -9.57 8.38
N PRO A 670 -12.80 -10.83 8.31
CA PRO A 670 -13.11 -11.85 9.30
C PRO A 670 -12.76 -11.48 10.75
N SER A 671 -11.71 -10.68 10.97
CA SER A 671 -11.26 -10.26 12.30
C SER A 671 -12.14 -9.16 12.88
N ALA A 672 -12.49 -8.15 12.06
CA ALA A 672 -13.44 -7.10 12.46
C ALA A 672 -14.81 -7.66 12.89
N LEU A 673 -15.22 -8.79 12.28
CA LEU A 673 -16.52 -9.43 12.50
C LEU A 673 -16.50 -10.64 13.45
N ASP A 674 -15.35 -11.01 14.03
CA ASP A 674 -15.13 -12.25 14.79
C ASP A 674 -15.78 -13.48 14.12
N TYR A 675 -15.47 -13.68 12.84
CA TYR A 675 -16.12 -14.68 11.99
C TYR A 675 -15.77 -16.11 12.45
N LYS A 676 -16.81 -16.91 12.65
CA LYS A 676 -16.79 -18.22 13.34
C LYS A 676 -16.33 -18.17 14.80
N SER A 677 -16.24 -16.97 15.39
CA SER A 677 -15.98 -16.71 16.82
C SER A 677 -14.73 -17.41 17.38
N GLY A 678 -13.64 -17.43 16.60
CA GLY A 678 -12.39 -18.12 16.95
C GLY A 678 -12.53 -19.65 17.11
N ASN A 679 -13.62 -20.27 16.64
CA ASN A 679 -13.86 -21.72 16.81
C ASN A 679 -13.15 -22.59 15.77
N THR A 680 -12.77 -22.03 14.63
CA THR A 680 -12.13 -22.75 13.53
C THR A 680 -10.98 -21.93 12.97
N VAL A 681 -9.88 -22.59 12.58
CA VAL A 681 -8.83 -21.95 11.77
C VAL A 681 -9.45 -21.50 10.44
N LEU A 682 -9.29 -20.23 10.09
CA LEU A 682 -9.80 -19.67 8.84
C LEU A 682 -8.90 -20.02 7.65
N THR A 683 -9.51 -20.35 6.52
CA THR A 683 -8.83 -20.65 5.26
C THR A 683 -8.73 -19.41 4.36
N GLU A 684 -7.88 -19.43 3.33
CA GLU A 684 -7.83 -18.34 2.32
C GLU A 684 -9.22 -18.03 1.72
N ALA A 685 -10.05 -19.05 1.48
CA ALA A 685 -11.43 -18.89 1.01
C ALA A 685 -12.37 -18.21 2.05
N ASP A 686 -12.07 -18.29 3.35
CA ASP A 686 -12.82 -17.58 4.39
C ASP A 686 -12.54 -16.08 4.43
N TYR A 687 -11.38 -15.63 3.90
CA TYR A 687 -11.02 -14.21 3.78
C TYR A 687 -11.53 -13.57 2.48
N GLN A 688 -11.65 -14.36 1.40
CA GLN A 688 -11.98 -13.88 0.05
C GLN A 688 -13.44 -14.10 -0.38
N ARG A 689 -14.32 -14.45 0.57
CA ARG A 689 -15.76 -14.63 0.34
C ARG A 689 -16.56 -13.34 0.58
N PRO A 690 -17.81 -13.24 0.11
CA PRO A 690 -18.74 -12.23 0.59
C PRO A 690 -19.14 -12.44 2.06
N PHE A 691 -19.36 -11.35 2.79
CA PHE A 691 -19.87 -11.26 4.16
C PHE A 691 -21.20 -10.51 4.18
N SER A 692 -22.16 -10.94 4.99
CA SER A 692 -23.48 -10.28 5.03
C SER A 692 -24.18 -10.44 6.38
N PRO A 693 -24.74 -9.37 6.98
CA PRO A 693 -25.49 -9.45 8.24
C PRO A 693 -26.85 -10.16 8.09
N VAL A 694 -27.16 -10.68 6.90
CA VAL A 694 -28.23 -11.66 6.62
C VAL A 694 -27.65 -13.08 6.66
N ASP A 695 -26.72 -13.40 5.75
CA ASP A 695 -26.22 -14.77 5.54
C ASP A 695 -25.34 -15.26 6.72
N ASP A 696 -24.59 -14.35 7.36
CA ASP A 696 -23.63 -14.65 8.42
C ASP A 696 -24.19 -14.47 9.83
N ALA A 697 -25.49 -14.25 10.00
CA ALA A 697 -26.10 -13.98 11.30
C ALA A 697 -25.93 -15.12 12.34
N ALA A 698 -25.60 -16.34 11.89
CA ALA A 698 -25.24 -17.48 12.75
C ALA A 698 -23.72 -17.71 12.88
N ASN A 699 -22.91 -17.02 12.08
CA ASN A 699 -21.45 -17.17 12.02
C ASN A 699 -20.69 -16.05 12.74
N VAL A 700 -21.38 -15.01 13.22
CA VAL A 700 -20.78 -13.88 13.95
C VAL A 700 -21.48 -13.68 15.30
N PRO A 701 -20.79 -13.19 16.34
CA PRO A 701 -21.35 -12.99 17.68
C PRO A 701 -22.15 -11.69 17.85
N PHE A 702 -22.43 -10.98 16.75
CA PHE A 702 -23.04 -9.65 16.72
C PHE A 702 -24.50 -9.72 16.24
N ALA A 703 -25.40 -9.04 16.95
CA ALA A 703 -26.83 -8.98 16.60
C ALA A 703 -27.07 -8.26 15.25
N ASN A 704 -26.17 -7.35 14.90
CA ASN A 704 -26.11 -6.75 13.56
C ASN A 704 -24.68 -6.30 13.26
N PHE A 705 -24.30 -6.26 11.98
CA PHE A 705 -23.04 -5.65 11.57
C PHE A 705 -23.20 -4.91 10.24
N VAL A 706 -22.20 -4.10 9.91
CA VAL A 706 -22.00 -3.53 8.58
C VAL A 706 -20.56 -3.76 8.13
N ALA A 707 -20.39 -3.98 6.83
CA ALA A 707 -19.11 -4.00 6.15
C ALA A 707 -19.17 -3.03 4.96
N GLU A 708 -18.02 -2.57 4.49
CA GLU A 708 -17.95 -1.60 3.41
C GLU A 708 -18.47 -2.17 2.09
N LYS A 709 -18.87 -1.29 1.17
CA LYS A 709 -19.53 -1.72 -0.07
C LYS A 709 -18.59 -2.46 -1.03
N VAL A 710 -19.18 -3.04 -2.08
CA VAL A 710 -18.48 -3.64 -3.24
C VAL A 710 -17.21 -2.86 -3.60
N ASP A 711 -16.08 -3.56 -3.60
CA ASP A 711 -14.73 -3.09 -3.95
C ASP A 711 -14.21 -1.87 -3.16
N ALA A 712 -14.83 -1.57 -2.01
CA ALA A 712 -14.36 -0.56 -1.07
C ALA A 712 -13.73 -1.20 0.18
N ASN A 713 -12.39 -1.25 0.23
CA ASN A 713 -11.66 -1.33 1.50
C ASN A 713 -11.34 0.12 1.92
N GLN A 714 -11.75 0.56 3.11
CA GLN A 714 -11.45 1.89 3.66
C GLN A 714 -10.19 1.86 4.53
N GLU A 715 -9.67 3.04 4.89
CA GLU A 715 -8.68 3.13 5.97
C GLU A 715 -9.33 2.71 7.30
N HIS A 716 -8.52 2.10 8.18
CA HIS A 716 -8.89 1.68 9.53
C HIS A 716 -9.57 2.80 10.35
N ILE A 717 -10.51 2.43 11.24
CA ILE A 717 -11.32 3.32 12.12
C ILE A 717 -11.95 4.53 11.41
N THR A 718 -12.28 4.40 10.12
CA THR A 718 -12.88 5.48 9.34
C THR A 718 -14.39 5.30 9.24
N PHE A 719 -15.17 6.24 9.78
CA PHE A 719 -16.60 6.28 9.51
C PHE A 719 -16.84 6.72 8.07
N SER A 720 -17.39 5.82 7.24
CA SER A 720 -17.96 6.14 5.93
C SER A 720 -19.45 6.50 6.05
N ALA A 721 -20.04 7.08 5.00
CA ALA A 721 -21.47 7.34 4.93
C ALA A 721 -22.34 6.10 5.23
N ARG A 722 -21.88 4.90 4.85
CA ARG A 722 -22.55 3.62 5.18
C ARG A 722 -22.47 3.33 6.68
N ASN A 723 -21.30 3.48 7.28
CA ASN A 723 -21.07 3.17 8.70
C ASN A 723 -21.76 4.19 9.61
N GLY A 724 -21.81 5.46 9.22
CA GLY A 724 -22.56 6.49 9.94
C GLY A 724 -24.07 6.25 9.93
N GLN A 725 -24.65 5.83 8.80
CA GLN A 725 -26.05 5.42 8.77
C GLN A 725 -26.31 4.17 9.63
N PHE A 726 -25.37 3.22 9.66
CA PHE A 726 -25.47 2.05 10.54
C PHE A 726 -25.46 2.46 12.02
N ILE A 727 -24.56 3.36 12.45
CA ILE A 727 -24.51 3.86 13.83
C ILE A 727 -25.82 4.57 14.19
N LEU A 728 -26.30 5.51 13.37
CA LEU A 728 -27.61 6.17 13.55
C LEU A 728 -28.75 5.15 13.71
N ASN A 729 -28.74 4.08 12.91
CA ASN A 729 -29.72 3.01 13.03
C ASN A 729 -29.64 2.27 14.37
N GLN A 730 -28.44 2.00 14.91
CA GLN A 730 -28.28 1.33 16.21
C GLN A 730 -28.55 2.25 17.41
N LEU A 731 -28.34 3.57 17.27
CA LEU A 731 -28.68 4.57 18.30
C LEU A 731 -30.19 4.82 18.41
N SER A 732 -30.95 4.57 17.33
CA SER A 732 -32.41 4.73 17.29
C SER A 732 -33.15 3.94 18.38
N ALA A 733 -34.22 4.52 18.92
CA ALA A 733 -35.13 3.83 19.84
C ALA A 733 -36.07 2.81 19.13
N ASN A 734 -36.17 2.87 17.80
CA ASN A 734 -37.03 1.98 17.03
C ASN A 734 -36.29 0.67 16.69
N THR A 735 -36.74 -0.44 17.25
CA THR A 735 -36.13 -1.78 17.06
C THR A 735 -36.14 -2.26 15.61
N THR A 736 -37.13 -1.86 14.80
CA THR A 736 -37.16 -2.14 13.35
C THR A 736 -36.01 -1.43 12.63
N VAL A 737 -35.67 -0.21 13.03
CA VAL A 737 -34.54 0.55 12.49
C VAL A 737 -33.20 -0.04 12.97
N GLN A 738 -33.09 -0.40 14.24
CA GLN A 738 -31.90 -1.10 14.76
C GLN A 738 -31.63 -2.42 14.01
N ASN A 739 -32.68 -3.18 13.71
CA ASN A 739 -32.57 -4.48 13.04
C ASN A 739 -32.48 -4.38 11.50
N GLN A 740 -32.56 -3.17 10.92
CA GLN A 740 -32.36 -2.98 9.49
C GLN A 740 -30.98 -3.49 9.06
N LYS A 741 -30.95 -4.31 8.01
CA LYS A 741 -29.74 -4.90 7.44
C LYS A 741 -29.22 -4.00 6.32
N ILE A 742 -28.01 -3.49 6.46
CA ILE A 742 -27.33 -2.67 5.44
C ILE A 742 -26.26 -3.55 4.80
N THR A 743 -26.48 -3.97 3.55
CA THR A 743 -25.56 -4.82 2.79
C THR A 743 -25.88 -4.74 1.31
N THR A 744 -24.85 -4.78 0.47
CA THR A 744 -24.97 -4.97 -0.98
C THR A 744 -24.44 -6.33 -1.41
N SER A 745 -24.35 -7.32 -0.50
CA SER A 745 -23.70 -8.62 -0.75
C SER A 745 -24.29 -9.44 -1.90
N TYR A 746 -25.50 -9.09 -2.36
CA TYR A 746 -26.12 -9.60 -3.58
C TYR A 746 -25.34 -9.20 -4.87
N LEU A 747 -24.50 -8.16 -4.79
CA LEU A 747 -23.52 -7.71 -5.78
C LEU A 747 -22.11 -8.29 -5.56
N CYS A 748 -21.99 -9.45 -4.90
CA CYS A 748 -20.70 -10.10 -4.60
C CYS A 748 -20.68 -11.59 -4.99
N GLY A 749 -19.51 -12.06 -5.46
CA GLY A 749 -19.18 -13.48 -5.62
C GLY A 749 -20.17 -14.27 -6.47
N THR A 750 -20.48 -15.51 -6.07
CA THR A 750 -21.33 -16.45 -6.83
C THR A 750 -22.80 -16.05 -6.94
N LYS A 751 -23.23 -14.99 -6.23
CA LYS A 751 -24.57 -14.39 -6.39
C LYS A 751 -24.71 -13.62 -7.70
N ILE A 752 -23.61 -13.04 -8.21
CA ILE A 752 -23.54 -12.44 -9.55
C ILE A 752 -23.02 -13.47 -10.56
N LYS A 753 -23.94 -14.01 -11.36
CA LYS A 753 -23.64 -14.87 -12.51
C LYS A 753 -24.73 -14.70 -13.55
N ILE A 754 -24.50 -15.16 -14.78
CA ILE A 754 -25.53 -15.25 -15.81
C ILE A 754 -25.82 -16.74 -16.07
N GLY A 755 -27.01 -17.18 -15.70
CA GLY A 755 -27.55 -18.53 -15.96
C GLY A 755 -27.90 -18.76 -17.43
N GLY A 756 -28.60 -19.85 -17.74
CA GLY A 756 -28.91 -20.26 -19.11
C GLY A 756 -27.72 -20.93 -19.83
N ASP A 757 -27.94 -21.36 -21.07
CA ASP A 757 -26.99 -22.17 -21.83
C ASP A 757 -25.78 -21.38 -22.38
N ALA A 758 -24.76 -22.09 -22.86
CA ALA A 758 -23.58 -21.50 -23.50
C ALA A 758 -23.72 -21.43 -25.04
N SER A 759 -24.55 -22.30 -25.62
CA SER A 759 -24.85 -22.34 -27.05
C SER A 759 -26.36 -22.52 -27.30
N SER A 760 -26.84 -22.14 -28.50
CA SER A 760 -28.22 -22.39 -28.92
C SER A 760 -28.39 -22.45 -30.44
N CYS A 761 -29.35 -23.25 -30.89
CA CYS A 761 -29.56 -23.56 -32.30
C CYS A 761 -30.54 -22.64 -33.05
N GLY A 762 -31.07 -21.62 -32.36
CA GLY A 762 -31.97 -20.62 -32.93
C GLY A 762 -33.45 -21.01 -32.94
N GLY A 763 -34.31 -20.07 -33.35
CA GLY A 763 -35.77 -20.25 -33.48
C GLY A 763 -36.56 -20.26 -32.17
N ALA A 764 -35.99 -20.80 -31.09
CA ALA A 764 -36.60 -20.77 -29.75
C ALA A 764 -36.22 -19.51 -28.97
N ALA A 765 -37.12 -19.03 -28.10
CA ALA A 765 -36.82 -17.97 -27.14
C ALA A 765 -35.89 -18.49 -26.03
N LEU A 766 -34.81 -17.75 -25.75
CA LEU A 766 -33.78 -18.11 -24.79
C LEU A 766 -33.86 -17.18 -23.58
N THR A 767 -33.86 -17.73 -22.38
CA THR A 767 -33.95 -16.96 -21.12
C THR A 767 -32.67 -17.06 -20.33
N TYR A 768 -32.09 -15.90 -20.02
CA TYR A 768 -30.87 -15.75 -19.24
C TYR A 768 -31.22 -15.07 -17.92
N THR A 769 -30.75 -15.64 -16.81
CA THR A 769 -31.09 -15.19 -15.45
C THR A 769 -29.85 -14.66 -14.72
N THR A 770 -30.03 -13.76 -13.76
CA THR A 770 -28.97 -13.30 -12.87
C THR A 770 -29.43 -13.24 -11.41
N GLY A 771 -28.55 -12.81 -10.51
CA GLY A 771 -28.87 -12.56 -9.11
C GLY A 771 -29.90 -11.43 -8.95
N PHE A 772 -30.55 -11.38 -7.79
CA PHE A 772 -31.38 -10.23 -7.45
C PHE A 772 -30.52 -8.99 -7.13
N ALA A 773 -30.94 -7.82 -7.59
CA ALA A 773 -30.52 -6.52 -7.08
C ALA A 773 -31.71 -5.53 -7.18
N PRO A 774 -31.76 -4.46 -6.38
CA PRO A 774 -32.81 -3.44 -6.44
C PRO A 774 -32.97 -2.77 -7.81
N SER A 775 -31.89 -2.69 -8.58
CA SER A 775 -31.87 -2.22 -9.95
C SER A 775 -31.00 -3.15 -10.80
N ILE A 776 -31.52 -3.58 -11.95
CA ILE A 776 -30.85 -4.43 -12.93
C ILE A 776 -31.01 -3.77 -14.30
N SER A 777 -29.99 -3.87 -15.15
CA SER A 777 -30.02 -3.45 -16.55
C SER A 777 -29.26 -4.45 -17.41
N TRP A 778 -29.96 -5.12 -18.33
CA TRP A 778 -29.39 -6.04 -19.30
C TRP A 778 -29.07 -5.33 -20.61
N SER A 779 -27.92 -5.65 -21.20
CA SER A 779 -27.49 -5.14 -22.50
C SER A 779 -26.80 -6.23 -23.31
N VAL A 780 -26.94 -6.16 -24.64
CA VAL A 780 -26.19 -7.01 -25.57
C VAL A 780 -25.05 -6.16 -26.16
N ILE A 781 -23.87 -6.24 -25.55
CA ILE A 781 -22.71 -5.41 -25.88
C ILE A 781 -21.93 -5.91 -27.11
N ASN A 782 -22.20 -7.13 -27.58
CA ASN A 782 -21.80 -7.62 -28.89
C ASN A 782 -22.81 -8.64 -29.43
N GLY A 783 -22.98 -8.73 -30.75
CA GLY A 783 -23.92 -9.67 -31.37
C GLY A 783 -25.40 -9.24 -31.35
N ALA A 784 -25.73 -8.00 -30.97
CA ALA A 784 -27.12 -7.52 -30.89
C ALA A 784 -27.92 -7.63 -32.22
N GLY A 785 -27.23 -7.65 -33.36
CA GLY A 785 -27.85 -7.91 -34.67
C GLY A 785 -28.44 -9.32 -34.82
N LEU A 786 -27.98 -10.31 -34.04
CA LEU A 786 -28.34 -11.74 -34.16
C LEU A 786 -29.66 -12.12 -33.46
N VAL A 787 -30.20 -11.26 -32.60
CA VAL A 787 -31.36 -11.54 -31.74
C VAL A 787 -32.35 -10.39 -31.73
N ASP A 788 -33.59 -10.69 -31.35
CA ASP A 788 -34.58 -9.72 -30.90
C ASP A 788 -34.84 -9.90 -29.40
N ILE A 789 -34.80 -8.79 -28.64
CA ILE A 789 -35.02 -8.78 -27.20
C ILE A 789 -36.53 -8.77 -26.93
N ASN A 790 -37.03 -9.83 -26.32
CA ASN A 790 -38.46 -10.13 -26.17
C ASN A 790 -38.94 -10.12 -24.71
N GLY A 791 -38.04 -9.91 -23.76
CA GLY A 791 -38.32 -9.77 -22.33
C GLY A 791 -37.83 -8.43 -21.76
N PRO A 792 -38.29 -8.05 -20.56
CA PRO A 792 -37.89 -6.80 -19.90
C PRO A 792 -36.39 -6.81 -19.57
N THR A 793 -35.70 -5.70 -19.88
CA THR A 793 -34.26 -5.55 -19.62
C THR A 793 -33.93 -5.14 -18.18
N ASN A 794 -34.93 -4.98 -17.30
CA ASN A 794 -34.77 -4.47 -15.94
C ASN A 794 -35.16 -5.47 -14.82
N LEU A 795 -35.33 -6.75 -15.13
CA LEU A 795 -35.65 -7.82 -14.16
C LEU A 795 -34.46 -8.80 -13.99
N PRO A 796 -34.48 -9.69 -12.97
CA PRO A 796 -33.47 -10.76 -12.81
C PRO A 796 -33.44 -11.80 -13.96
N GLN A 797 -34.24 -11.62 -15.01
CA GLN A 797 -34.23 -12.42 -16.23
C GLN A 797 -34.35 -11.50 -17.46
N ILE A 798 -33.65 -11.85 -18.54
CA ILE A 798 -33.88 -11.34 -19.89
C ILE A 798 -34.24 -12.52 -20.80
N THR A 799 -35.15 -12.29 -21.74
CA THR A 799 -35.49 -13.26 -22.79
C THR A 799 -35.24 -12.63 -24.16
N PHE A 800 -34.60 -13.38 -25.06
CA PHE A 800 -34.38 -12.97 -26.44
C PHE A 800 -34.53 -14.16 -27.40
N THR A 801 -34.97 -13.92 -28.62
CA THR A 801 -35.09 -14.95 -29.66
C THR A 801 -34.04 -14.73 -30.74
N PRO A 802 -33.23 -15.73 -31.11
CA PRO A 802 -32.33 -15.64 -32.25
C PRO A 802 -33.10 -15.49 -33.57
N LYS A 803 -32.63 -14.58 -34.42
CA LYS A 803 -33.22 -14.31 -35.73
C LYS A 803 -33.08 -15.52 -36.67
N PRO A 804 -33.94 -15.62 -37.70
CA PRO A 804 -33.77 -16.61 -38.76
C PRO A 804 -32.34 -16.58 -39.32
N TYR A 805 -31.70 -17.75 -39.38
CA TYR A 805 -30.32 -17.94 -39.87
C TYR A 805 -29.22 -17.21 -39.07
N ALA A 806 -29.50 -16.70 -37.87
CA ALA A 806 -28.49 -16.12 -37.00
C ALA A 806 -27.37 -17.13 -36.68
N ASN A 807 -26.12 -16.69 -36.83
CA ASN A 807 -24.94 -17.48 -36.48
C ASN A 807 -23.83 -16.54 -35.97
N GLY A 808 -23.20 -16.89 -34.85
CA GLY A 808 -22.11 -16.12 -34.23
C GLY A 808 -22.24 -15.97 -32.72
N ASN A 809 -21.29 -15.26 -32.11
CA ASN A 809 -21.27 -15.01 -30.67
C ASN A 809 -22.11 -13.77 -30.29
N ILE A 810 -22.76 -13.87 -29.13
CA ILE A 810 -23.46 -12.78 -28.44
C ILE A 810 -22.75 -12.55 -27.11
N ARG A 811 -22.40 -11.30 -26.81
CA ARG A 811 -21.89 -10.91 -25.49
C ARG A 811 -22.99 -10.20 -24.71
N LEU A 812 -23.56 -10.91 -23.75
CA LEU A 812 -24.60 -10.44 -22.85
C LEU A 812 -23.97 -9.87 -21.58
N GLN A 813 -24.46 -8.72 -21.12
CA GLN A 813 -24.08 -8.10 -19.87
C GLN A 813 -25.33 -7.87 -19.00
N ALA A 814 -25.19 -8.09 -17.69
CA ALA A 814 -26.10 -7.56 -16.69
C ALA A 814 -25.32 -6.59 -15.80
N ALA A 815 -25.76 -5.34 -15.71
CA ALA A 815 -25.35 -4.40 -14.69
C ALA A 815 -26.36 -4.45 -13.54
N LEU A 816 -25.89 -4.68 -12.32
CA LEU A 816 -26.70 -4.78 -11.11
C LEU A 816 -26.30 -3.65 -10.15
N SER A 817 -27.26 -3.02 -9.48
CA SER A 817 -27.00 -1.90 -8.56
C SER A 817 -28.02 -1.79 -7.43
N GLY A 818 -27.60 -1.17 -6.33
CA GLY A 818 -28.40 -0.95 -5.14
C GLY A 818 -27.56 -0.33 -4.01
N ASP A 819 -28.22 0.36 -3.07
CA ASP A 819 -27.64 0.94 -1.84
C ASP A 819 -26.26 1.64 -1.99
N GLY A 820 -26.09 2.38 -3.09
CA GLY A 820 -24.86 3.15 -3.39
C GLY A 820 -23.69 2.34 -3.96
N ALA A 821 -23.95 1.11 -4.43
CA ALA A 821 -23.00 0.23 -5.11
C ALA A 821 -23.55 -0.31 -6.44
N SER A 822 -22.64 -0.80 -7.28
CA SER A 822 -22.96 -1.41 -8.58
C SER A 822 -21.88 -2.41 -8.99
N ASN A 823 -22.27 -3.50 -9.65
CA ASN A 823 -21.36 -4.48 -10.22
C ASN A 823 -21.90 -4.96 -11.58
N SER A 824 -21.06 -5.51 -12.46
CA SER A 824 -21.48 -5.97 -13.79
C SER A 824 -20.90 -7.34 -14.13
N VAL A 825 -21.77 -8.26 -14.54
CA VAL A 825 -21.41 -9.60 -15.01
C VAL A 825 -21.61 -9.70 -16.52
N ILE A 826 -20.72 -10.43 -17.19
CA ILE A 826 -20.72 -10.65 -18.64
C ILE A 826 -20.74 -12.15 -18.93
N LYS A 827 -21.40 -12.55 -20.02
CA LYS A 827 -21.39 -13.91 -20.56
C LYS A 827 -21.36 -13.87 -22.09
N ASP A 828 -20.50 -14.69 -22.67
CA ASP A 828 -20.53 -15.01 -24.10
C ASP A 828 -21.47 -16.21 -24.35
N VAL A 829 -22.23 -16.15 -25.44
CA VAL A 829 -23.28 -17.09 -25.84
C VAL A 829 -23.19 -17.33 -27.33
N TRP A 830 -23.01 -18.58 -27.75
CA TRP A 830 -22.97 -18.92 -29.17
C TRP A 830 -24.37 -19.18 -29.75
N ILE A 831 -24.66 -18.62 -30.92
CA ILE A 831 -25.88 -18.88 -31.69
C ILE A 831 -25.51 -19.60 -32.99
N GLY A 832 -26.27 -20.65 -33.32
CA GLY A 832 -26.21 -21.35 -34.60
C GLY A 832 -25.21 -22.51 -34.67
N ALA A 833 -25.10 -23.12 -35.85
CA ALA A 833 -24.16 -24.21 -36.13
C ALA A 833 -22.68 -23.74 -36.04
N PRO A 834 -21.73 -24.61 -35.68
CA PRO A 834 -20.37 -24.19 -35.34
C PRO A 834 -19.58 -23.69 -36.56
N MET A 835 -18.68 -22.74 -36.33
CA MET A 835 -17.83 -22.15 -37.39
C MET A 835 -16.36 -22.53 -37.16
N VAL A 836 -15.78 -23.26 -38.12
CA VAL A 836 -14.41 -23.77 -37.99
C VAL A 836 -13.34 -22.72 -38.28
N TYR A 837 -12.16 -22.93 -37.71
CA TYR A 837 -10.96 -22.10 -37.92
C TYR A 837 -9.69 -22.95 -37.71
N MET A 838 -8.51 -22.38 -37.97
CA MET A 838 -7.22 -23.02 -37.66
C MET A 838 -6.32 -22.03 -36.92
N GLN A 839 -6.06 -22.31 -35.64
CA GLN A 839 -5.50 -21.37 -34.66
C GLN A 839 -4.19 -20.67 -35.10
N ASN A 840 -3.36 -21.32 -35.93
CA ASN A 840 -2.06 -20.79 -36.37
C ASN A 840 -2.06 -20.18 -37.79
N TYR A 841 -3.17 -20.27 -38.53
CA TYR A 841 -3.20 -19.91 -39.96
C TYR A 841 -4.39 -19.05 -40.38
N CYS A 842 -5.58 -19.30 -39.83
CA CYS A 842 -6.77 -18.48 -40.00
C CYS A 842 -7.58 -18.54 -38.69
N THR A 843 -7.39 -17.55 -37.83
CA THR A 843 -7.99 -17.44 -36.49
C THR A 843 -9.44 -16.97 -36.51
N ASP A 844 -9.84 -16.24 -37.55
CA ASP A 844 -11.21 -15.73 -37.70
C ASP A 844 -12.17 -16.86 -38.15
N PRO A 845 -13.15 -17.27 -37.33
CA PRO A 845 -14.12 -18.30 -37.70
C PRO A 845 -15.11 -17.83 -38.76
N SER A 846 -15.40 -16.52 -38.87
CA SER A 846 -16.46 -15.97 -39.73
C SER A 846 -16.16 -16.13 -41.23
N GLN A 847 -14.89 -16.13 -41.61
CA GLN A 847 -14.44 -16.25 -43.00
C GLN A 847 -14.84 -17.60 -43.61
N THR A 848 -15.48 -17.57 -44.77
CA THR A 848 -15.82 -18.77 -45.56
C THR A 848 -14.64 -19.34 -46.33
N MET A 849 -13.63 -18.51 -46.63
CA MET A 849 -12.39 -18.90 -47.30
C MET A 849 -11.17 -18.50 -46.46
N CYS A 850 -10.13 -19.32 -46.49
CA CYS A 850 -8.90 -19.15 -45.73
C CYS A 850 -7.69 -19.43 -46.63
N TYR A 851 -6.68 -18.55 -46.59
CA TYR A 851 -5.42 -18.72 -47.32
C TYR A 851 -4.30 -19.08 -46.35
N LEU A 852 -3.86 -20.33 -46.40
CA LEU A 852 -2.86 -20.90 -45.52
C LEU A 852 -1.46 -20.43 -45.93
N GLN A 853 -0.85 -19.63 -45.06
CA GLN A 853 0.52 -19.14 -45.21
C GLN A 853 1.39 -19.69 -44.07
N GLY A 854 2.68 -19.91 -44.33
CA GLY A 854 3.65 -20.27 -43.29
C GLY A 854 3.65 -21.73 -42.80
N ILE A 855 2.89 -22.65 -43.42
CA ILE A 855 2.92 -24.09 -43.06
C ILE A 855 4.29 -24.70 -43.41
N THR A 856 4.67 -24.66 -44.69
CA THR A 856 6.01 -24.99 -45.20
C THR A 856 6.13 -24.45 -46.63
N THR A 857 7.37 -24.17 -47.07
CA THR A 857 7.74 -23.77 -48.44
C THR A 857 8.01 -24.95 -49.37
N SER A 858 7.84 -26.19 -48.88
CA SER A 858 7.96 -27.40 -49.70
C SER A 858 7.11 -28.54 -49.13
N PHE A 859 6.48 -29.32 -50.01
CA PHE A 859 5.69 -30.51 -49.64
C PHE A 859 5.99 -31.69 -50.60
N PRO A 860 7.19 -32.30 -50.50
CA PRO A 860 7.66 -33.32 -51.44
C PRO A 860 6.75 -34.55 -51.52
N VAL A 861 6.72 -35.22 -52.67
CA VAL A 861 5.93 -36.44 -52.87
C VAL A 861 6.27 -37.49 -51.80
N GLY A 862 5.23 -38.11 -51.21
CA GLY A 862 5.35 -39.05 -50.10
C GLY A 862 5.39 -38.41 -48.70
N SER A 863 5.77 -37.14 -48.57
CA SER A 863 5.74 -36.43 -47.29
C SER A 863 4.31 -36.23 -46.78
N THR A 864 4.15 -36.20 -45.45
CA THR A 864 2.85 -36.13 -44.76
C THR A 864 2.87 -35.02 -43.72
N ILE A 865 1.77 -34.26 -43.62
CA ILE A 865 1.57 -33.16 -42.66
C ILE A 865 0.22 -33.34 -41.96
N SER A 866 0.21 -33.10 -40.66
CA SER A 866 -1.00 -33.07 -39.83
C SER A 866 -1.54 -31.64 -39.71
N LEU A 867 -2.84 -31.46 -39.93
CA LEU A 867 -3.56 -30.20 -39.76
C LEU A 867 -4.71 -30.41 -38.78
N SER A 868 -4.97 -29.44 -37.90
CA SER A 868 -6.06 -29.48 -36.93
C SER A 868 -7.03 -28.34 -37.17
N LEU A 869 -8.33 -28.62 -37.15
CA LEU A 869 -9.36 -27.59 -37.02
C LEU A 869 -9.65 -27.33 -35.54
N ASP A 870 -10.14 -26.13 -35.26
CA ASP A 870 -10.94 -25.81 -34.08
C ASP A 870 -12.29 -25.24 -34.57
N ALA A 871 -13.25 -25.02 -33.67
CA ALA A 871 -14.51 -24.38 -34.02
C ALA A 871 -15.07 -23.54 -32.88
N ALA A 872 -15.61 -22.38 -33.22
CA ALA A 872 -16.49 -21.64 -32.32
C ALA A 872 -17.88 -22.29 -32.34
N GLY A 873 -18.55 -22.39 -31.18
CA GLY A 873 -19.86 -23.04 -31.07
C GLY A 873 -19.85 -24.54 -30.79
N LEU A 874 -18.79 -25.07 -30.17
CA LEU A 874 -18.74 -26.45 -29.63
C LEU A 874 -18.52 -26.42 -28.12
N ASP A 875 -19.43 -27.03 -27.37
CA ASP A 875 -19.38 -27.08 -25.89
C ASP A 875 -18.48 -28.21 -25.33
N SER A 876 -17.75 -28.95 -26.17
CA SER A 876 -16.88 -30.05 -25.73
C SER A 876 -15.70 -30.32 -26.66
N ILE A 877 -14.62 -30.87 -26.11
CA ILE A 877 -13.42 -31.34 -26.85
C ILE A 877 -13.67 -32.76 -27.38
N ASP A 878 -14.78 -32.96 -28.10
CA ASP A 878 -15.00 -34.22 -28.80
C ASP A 878 -14.07 -34.29 -30.02
N ASN A 879 -13.04 -35.14 -29.95
CA ASN A 879 -12.11 -35.37 -31.05
C ASN A 879 -12.61 -36.44 -32.04
N SER A 880 -13.75 -37.10 -31.78
CA SER A 880 -14.22 -38.29 -32.49
C SER A 880 -14.50 -38.06 -33.99
N GLY A 881 -14.46 -39.16 -34.75
CA GLY A 881 -14.70 -39.17 -36.19
C GLY A 881 -16.13 -38.82 -36.65
N ASN A 882 -17.04 -38.40 -35.77
CA ASN A 882 -18.41 -38.02 -36.15
C ASN A 882 -18.73 -36.54 -35.97
N THR A 883 -17.84 -35.77 -35.35
CA THR A 883 -18.02 -34.34 -35.03
C THR A 883 -17.28 -33.41 -36.00
N TRP A 884 -16.32 -33.93 -36.77
CA TRP A 884 -15.48 -33.17 -37.70
C TRP A 884 -15.40 -33.86 -39.06
N GLU A 885 -15.47 -33.09 -40.13
CA GLU A 885 -15.42 -33.59 -41.50
C GLU A 885 -14.53 -32.70 -42.38
N TRP A 886 -13.69 -33.34 -43.20
CA TRP A 886 -12.79 -32.72 -44.17
C TRP A 886 -13.01 -33.36 -45.54
N GLU A 887 -13.04 -32.55 -46.60
CA GLU A 887 -13.21 -33.01 -47.97
C GLU A 887 -12.16 -32.36 -48.88
N LYS A 888 -11.55 -33.15 -49.76
CA LYS A 888 -10.54 -32.70 -50.73
C LYS A 888 -11.22 -31.93 -51.85
N VAL A 889 -10.66 -30.76 -52.18
CA VAL A 889 -11.15 -29.92 -53.28
C VAL A 889 -10.24 -30.01 -54.49
N MET A 890 -8.93 -29.75 -54.35
CA MET A 890 -7.98 -29.80 -55.47
C MET A 890 -6.54 -30.08 -55.02
N GLY A 891 -5.72 -30.59 -55.95
CA GLY A 891 -4.29 -30.84 -55.75
C GLY A 891 -3.93 -32.32 -55.69
N ASN A 892 -2.65 -32.61 -55.93
CA ASN A 892 -2.03 -33.93 -55.89
C ASN A 892 -1.64 -34.30 -54.46
N PHE A 893 -2.63 -34.36 -53.58
CA PHE A 893 -2.52 -34.94 -52.24
C PHE A 893 -3.64 -35.94 -52.01
N LYS A 894 -3.51 -36.79 -50.99
CA LYS A 894 -4.59 -37.59 -50.43
C LYS A 894 -4.61 -37.42 -48.91
N PHE A 895 -5.76 -37.58 -48.29
CA PHE A 895 -5.78 -37.81 -46.84
C PHE A 895 -5.21 -39.22 -46.53
N VAL A 896 -4.58 -39.38 -45.36
CA VAL A 896 -4.03 -40.65 -44.87
C VAL A 896 -4.33 -40.88 -43.38
N SER A 897 -4.33 -42.13 -42.94
CA SER A 897 -4.26 -42.47 -41.52
C SER A 897 -2.86 -42.20 -40.95
N SER A 898 -2.78 -41.90 -39.66
CA SER A 898 -1.51 -41.77 -38.93
C SER A 898 -1.44 -42.86 -37.84
N PRO A 899 -0.30 -43.54 -37.64
CA PRO A 899 -0.15 -44.52 -36.56
C PRO A 899 -0.11 -43.87 -35.16
N TYR A 900 -0.09 -42.54 -35.07
CA TYR A 900 -0.01 -41.78 -33.81
C TYR A 900 -1.32 -41.10 -33.40
N VAL A 901 -2.40 -41.21 -34.18
CA VAL A 901 -3.71 -40.58 -33.89
C VAL A 901 -4.83 -41.58 -34.19
N ALA A 902 -5.60 -41.96 -33.17
CA ALA A 902 -6.48 -43.14 -33.23
C ALA A 902 -7.75 -42.97 -34.07
N ASP A 903 -8.34 -41.78 -34.13
CA ASP A 903 -9.66 -41.52 -34.72
C ASP A 903 -9.58 -40.77 -36.06
N VAL A 904 -9.24 -41.48 -37.15
CA VAL A 904 -9.31 -40.94 -38.51
C VAL A 904 -9.88 -41.95 -39.51
N GLN A 905 -11.22 -41.97 -39.66
CA GLN A 905 -11.84 -42.62 -40.84
C GLN A 905 -11.48 -41.82 -42.10
N ASN A 906 -10.99 -42.51 -43.13
CA ASN A 906 -10.30 -41.89 -44.25
C ASN A 906 -10.51 -42.70 -45.54
N ASN A 907 -10.75 -42.02 -46.67
CA ASN A 907 -10.90 -42.65 -47.98
C ASN A 907 -9.99 -42.01 -49.06
N GLY A 908 -8.98 -41.24 -48.65
CA GLY A 908 -8.08 -40.50 -49.54
C GLY A 908 -8.64 -39.17 -50.05
N ASN A 909 -9.95 -39.07 -50.26
CA ASN A 909 -10.64 -37.84 -50.70
C ASN A 909 -11.35 -37.09 -49.55
N GLY A 910 -11.49 -37.70 -48.38
CA GLY A 910 -12.02 -37.07 -47.18
C GLY A 910 -11.47 -37.71 -45.91
N SER A 911 -11.57 -36.95 -44.81
CA SER A 911 -11.08 -37.31 -43.49
C SER A 911 -12.09 -36.95 -42.42
N LYS A 912 -12.17 -37.75 -41.37
CA LYS A 912 -13.03 -37.53 -40.20
C LYS A 912 -12.18 -37.37 -38.94
N GLY A 913 -12.65 -36.58 -37.98
CA GLY A 913 -11.93 -36.28 -36.73
C GLY A 913 -11.22 -34.92 -36.73
N LYS A 914 -10.88 -34.40 -35.55
CA LYS A 914 -10.38 -33.02 -35.36
C LYS A 914 -9.06 -32.74 -36.10
N VAL A 915 -8.22 -33.76 -36.24
CA VAL A 915 -6.93 -33.71 -36.94
C VAL A 915 -7.00 -34.56 -38.21
N ALA A 916 -6.63 -33.98 -39.35
CA ALA A 916 -6.48 -34.70 -40.61
C ALA A 916 -5.01 -34.73 -41.04
N ASN A 917 -4.56 -35.87 -41.56
CA ASN A 917 -3.22 -36.02 -42.12
C ASN A 917 -3.31 -36.03 -43.64
N ILE A 918 -2.54 -35.18 -44.31
CA ILE A 918 -2.45 -35.09 -45.77
C ILE A 918 -1.08 -35.58 -46.24
N GLN A 919 -1.06 -36.47 -47.23
CA GLN A 919 0.15 -36.95 -47.89
C GLN A 919 0.22 -36.43 -49.32
N SER A 920 1.38 -35.90 -49.72
CA SER A 920 1.66 -35.45 -51.09
C SER A 920 1.76 -36.65 -52.04
N THR A 921 1.04 -36.63 -53.16
CA THR A 921 1.01 -37.71 -54.18
C THR A 921 1.53 -37.28 -55.55
N GLY A 922 2.05 -36.05 -55.67
CA GLY A 922 2.61 -35.49 -56.88
C GLY A 922 3.08 -34.05 -56.64
N ASN A 923 3.74 -33.43 -57.62
CA ASN A 923 4.14 -32.03 -57.48
C ASN A 923 2.91 -31.12 -57.37
N ASN A 924 2.96 -30.16 -56.45
CA ASN A 924 1.82 -29.33 -56.06
C ASN A 924 2.20 -27.85 -56.02
N SER A 925 1.49 -27.03 -56.79
CA SER A 925 1.51 -25.57 -56.65
C SER A 925 0.43 -25.07 -55.70
N LEU A 926 -0.78 -25.62 -55.81
CA LEU A 926 -1.94 -25.25 -54.98
C LEU A 926 -2.64 -26.52 -54.46
N ILE A 927 -2.83 -26.57 -53.15
CA ILE A 927 -3.70 -27.52 -52.46
C ILE A 927 -4.97 -26.78 -52.03
N SER A 928 -6.13 -27.43 -52.15
CA SER A 928 -7.34 -27.01 -51.45
C SER A 928 -8.12 -28.18 -50.88
N PHE A 929 -8.70 -27.94 -49.71
CA PHE A 929 -9.66 -28.78 -49.03
C PHE A 929 -10.68 -27.87 -48.33
N LYS A 930 -11.78 -28.43 -47.89
CA LYS A 930 -12.76 -27.75 -47.04
C LYS A 930 -12.97 -28.54 -45.75
N GLY A 931 -13.30 -27.84 -44.67
CA GLY A 931 -13.53 -28.41 -43.34
C GLY A 931 -14.82 -27.89 -42.72
N ARG A 932 -15.46 -28.71 -41.88
CA ARG A 932 -16.60 -28.32 -41.03
C ARG A 932 -16.68 -29.16 -39.76
N ALA A 933 -17.42 -28.66 -38.78
CA ALA A 933 -17.74 -29.34 -37.53
C ALA A 933 -19.26 -29.47 -37.33
N LYS A 934 -19.68 -30.30 -36.39
CA LYS A 934 -21.08 -30.56 -36.05
C LYS A 934 -21.34 -30.28 -34.57
N SER A 935 -22.40 -29.52 -34.24
CA SER A 935 -22.90 -29.41 -32.86
C SER A 935 -24.31 -30.03 -32.76
N ALA A 936 -24.97 -29.84 -31.62
CA ALA A 936 -26.42 -30.11 -31.49
C ALA A 936 -27.25 -29.38 -32.56
N CYS A 937 -26.73 -28.26 -33.08
CA CYS A 937 -27.36 -27.42 -34.10
C CYS A 937 -27.10 -27.90 -35.53
N GLY A 938 -26.61 -29.14 -35.70
CA GLY A 938 -26.28 -29.73 -36.99
C GLY A 938 -24.87 -29.36 -37.47
N TRP A 939 -24.65 -29.54 -38.78
CA TRP A 939 -23.38 -29.26 -39.41
C TRP A 939 -23.19 -27.76 -39.66
N GLY A 940 -22.02 -27.25 -39.29
CA GLY A 940 -21.52 -25.95 -39.72
C GLY A 940 -21.36 -25.86 -41.23
N GLN A 941 -21.27 -24.64 -41.74
CA GLN A 941 -20.95 -24.40 -43.14
C GLN A 941 -19.53 -24.87 -43.47
N TRP A 942 -19.33 -25.29 -44.72
CA TRP A 942 -18.01 -25.64 -45.22
C TRP A 942 -17.10 -24.41 -45.31
N LYS A 943 -16.00 -24.41 -44.56
CA LYS A 943 -14.91 -23.43 -44.72
C LYS A 943 -13.89 -23.97 -45.69
N TRP A 944 -13.52 -23.16 -46.66
CA TRP A 944 -12.57 -23.50 -47.72
C TRP A 944 -11.17 -23.07 -47.32
N PHE A 945 -10.19 -23.94 -47.56
CA PHE A 945 -8.80 -23.72 -47.23
C PHE A 945 -7.96 -23.85 -48.50
N TYR A 946 -7.11 -22.85 -48.75
CA TYR A 946 -6.26 -22.76 -49.93
C TYR A 946 -4.80 -22.63 -49.50
N TRP A 947 -3.92 -23.50 -49.97
CA TRP A 947 -2.51 -23.51 -49.61
C TRP A 947 -1.64 -23.53 -50.85
N ASN A 948 -0.96 -22.39 -51.12
CA ASN A 948 0.04 -22.28 -52.16
C ASN A 948 1.42 -22.67 -51.59
N ILE A 949 2.09 -23.62 -52.24
CA ILE A 949 3.36 -24.18 -51.75
C ILE A 949 4.58 -23.41 -52.28
N TYR A 950 4.43 -22.63 -53.35
CA TYR A 950 5.55 -21.94 -54.02
C TYR A 950 5.65 -20.42 -53.76
N SER A 951 4.70 -19.80 -53.06
CA SER A 951 4.71 -18.35 -52.80
C SER A 951 5.28 -17.98 -51.43
N SER A 952 6.60 -17.72 -51.36
CA SER A 952 7.18 -16.98 -50.23
C SER A 952 6.74 -15.50 -50.29
N ARG A 953 5.74 -15.13 -49.46
CA ARG A 953 5.02 -13.84 -49.48
C ARG A 953 4.35 -13.55 -50.83
N MET A 954 3.07 -13.89 -50.95
CA MET A 954 2.18 -12.98 -51.68
C MET A 954 2.09 -11.69 -50.87
N ALA A 955 2.20 -10.53 -51.52
CA ALA A 955 1.85 -9.26 -50.88
C ALA A 955 0.37 -9.30 -50.45
N GLN A 956 0.00 -8.58 -49.39
CA GLN A 956 -1.41 -8.29 -49.15
C GLN A 956 -1.93 -7.49 -50.35
N VAL A 957 -2.90 -8.07 -51.06
CA VAL A 957 -3.80 -7.30 -51.91
C VAL A 957 -4.82 -6.70 -50.96
N GLU A 958 -4.60 -5.44 -50.59
CA GLU A 958 -5.61 -4.64 -49.91
C GLU A 958 -6.77 -4.44 -50.88
N ASN A 959 -7.85 -5.19 -50.67
CA ASN A 959 -9.08 -5.04 -51.44
C ASN A 959 -9.68 -3.69 -51.10
N LEU A 960 -9.72 -2.78 -52.06
CA LEU A 960 -10.23 -1.42 -51.88
C LEU A 960 -11.75 -1.36 -52.01
N PHE A 961 -12.39 -2.41 -52.55
CA PHE A 961 -13.84 -2.52 -52.65
C PHE A 961 -14.40 -3.74 -51.91
N THR A 962 -15.70 -3.65 -51.60
CA THR A 962 -16.57 -4.64 -50.97
C THR A 962 -17.65 -5.05 -51.95
N ILE A 963 -18.06 -6.32 -51.91
CA ILE A 963 -19.11 -6.87 -52.77
C ILE A 963 -20.26 -7.41 -51.93
N SER A 964 -21.50 -7.00 -52.23
CA SER A 964 -22.68 -7.39 -51.43
C SER A 964 -23.99 -7.39 -52.23
N PRO A 965 -24.91 -8.35 -52.00
CA PRO A 965 -24.73 -9.57 -51.22
C PRO A 965 -23.79 -10.56 -51.91
N ASN A 966 -23.19 -11.48 -51.16
CA ASN A 966 -22.39 -12.58 -51.68
C ASN A 966 -22.43 -13.75 -50.68
N PRO A 967 -23.05 -14.91 -50.99
CA PRO A 967 -23.70 -15.25 -52.25
C PRO A 967 -24.89 -14.35 -52.62
N THR A 968 -25.15 -14.22 -53.92
CA THR A 968 -26.28 -13.45 -54.48
C THR A 968 -27.22 -14.33 -55.31
N ASP A 969 -28.38 -13.78 -55.62
CA ASP A 969 -29.39 -14.36 -56.51
C ASP A 969 -29.87 -13.43 -57.63
N ASP A 970 -29.64 -12.11 -57.51
CA ASP A 970 -30.23 -11.12 -58.43
C ASP A 970 -29.34 -9.91 -58.72
N ILE A 971 -28.64 -9.37 -57.72
CA ILE A 971 -27.76 -8.19 -57.88
C ILE A 971 -26.40 -8.34 -57.17
N ILE A 972 -25.37 -7.77 -57.77
CA ILE A 972 -24.01 -7.66 -57.24
C ILE A 972 -23.73 -6.18 -57.07
N ASN A 973 -23.77 -5.66 -55.85
CA ASN A 973 -23.37 -4.27 -55.57
C ASN A 973 -21.88 -4.24 -55.21
N ILE A 974 -21.20 -3.21 -55.71
CA ILE A 974 -19.79 -2.93 -55.51
C ILE A 974 -19.68 -1.56 -54.85
N SER A 975 -18.90 -1.47 -53.77
CA SER A 975 -18.70 -0.23 -53.01
C SER A 975 -17.30 -0.16 -52.40
N LEU A 976 -16.70 1.02 -52.27
CA LEU A 976 -15.41 1.19 -51.57
C LEU A 976 -15.47 0.63 -50.13
N LEU A 977 -14.40 -0.03 -49.67
CA LEU A 977 -14.29 -0.64 -48.34
C LEU A 977 -14.22 0.41 -47.22
N ASP A 978 -13.42 1.45 -47.41
CA ASP A 978 -13.35 2.63 -46.54
C ASP A 978 -13.45 3.90 -47.40
N SER A 979 -14.34 4.81 -47.00
CA SER A 979 -14.47 6.15 -47.57
C SER A 979 -13.23 7.04 -47.44
N GLY A 980 -12.28 6.72 -46.55
CA GLY A 980 -11.01 7.43 -46.43
C GLY A 980 -10.08 7.27 -47.64
N ASN A 981 -10.17 6.14 -48.35
CA ASN A 981 -9.17 5.75 -49.37
C ASN A 981 -9.46 6.35 -50.77
N THR A 982 -10.38 7.31 -50.88
CA THR A 982 -10.77 7.92 -52.17
C THR A 982 -9.64 8.64 -52.90
N SER A 983 -8.60 9.07 -52.17
CA SER A 983 -7.42 9.75 -52.71
C SER A 983 -6.43 8.80 -53.43
N GLU A 984 -6.58 7.49 -53.29
CA GLU A 984 -5.68 6.51 -53.92
C GLU A 984 -6.04 6.18 -55.38
N ILE A 985 -7.22 6.62 -55.86
CA ILE A 985 -7.77 6.26 -57.16
C ILE A 985 -7.92 7.52 -58.02
N THR A 986 -7.28 7.53 -59.19
CA THR A 986 -7.11 8.71 -60.06
C THR A 986 -7.57 8.48 -61.50
N THR A 987 -8.23 7.35 -61.76
CA THR A 987 -8.70 6.92 -63.09
C THR A 987 -10.06 6.23 -63.01
N ASP A 988 -10.75 6.10 -64.15
CA ASP A 988 -11.99 5.35 -64.28
C ASP A 988 -11.88 3.93 -63.70
N ILE A 989 -12.85 3.56 -62.87
CA ILE A 989 -12.94 2.23 -62.28
C ILE A 989 -13.88 1.37 -63.14
N GLN A 990 -13.39 0.23 -63.61
CA GLN A 990 -14.18 -0.73 -64.40
C GLN A 990 -14.23 -2.10 -63.71
N ALA A 991 -15.43 -2.65 -63.58
CA ALA A 991 -15.65 -4.00 -63.08
C ALA A 991 -16.01 -4.96 -64.23
N GLU A 992 -15.52 -6.20 -64.15
CA GLU A 992 -15.74 -7.26 -65.14
C GLU A 992 -15.99 -8.61 -64.45
N LEU A 993 -17.10 -9.27 -64.79
CA LEU A 993 -17.48 -10.56 -64.23
C LEU A 993 -17.15 -11.69 -65.20
N TYR A 994 -16.39 -12.67 -64.73
CA TYR A 994 -15.95 -13.84 -65.50
C TYR A 994 -16.55 -15.14 -64.94
N ASN A 995 -16.91 -16.08 -65.81
CA ASN A 995 -17.33 -17.42 -65.37
C ASN A 995 -16.14 -18.29 -64.93
N ASN A 996 -16.44 -19.48 -64.42
CA ASN A 996 -15.46 -20.49 -63.98
C ASN A 996 -14.51 -21.02 -65.08
N ILE A 997 -14.76 -20.73 -66.37
CA ILE A 997 -13.87 -21.08 -67.50
C ILE A 997 -13.10 -19.85 -68.02
N GLY A 998 -13.24 -18.68 -67.38
CA GLY A 998 -12.52 -17.46 -67.74
C GLY A 998 -13.16 -16.63 -68.86
N ASN A 999 -14.37 -16.95 -69.31
CA ASN A 999 -15.11 -16.13 -70.27
C ASN A 999 -15.78 -14.95 -69.56
N LYS A 1000 -15.71 -13.74 -70.13
CA LYS A 1000 -16.40 -12.57 -69.59
C LYS A 1000 -17.92 -12.68 -69.81
N THR A 1001 -18.68 -12.41 -68.76
CA THR A 1001 -20.14 -12.54 -68.68
C THR A 1001 -20.86 -11.22 -68.35
N GLY A 1002 -20.14 -10.23 -67.82
CA GLY A 1002 -20.66 -8.88 -67.61
C GLY A 1002 -19.55 -7.85 -67.41
N SER A 1003 -19.87 -6.57 -67.57
CA SER A 1003 -18.99 -5.46 -67.19
C SER A 1003 -19.79 -4.19 -66.93
N ILE A 1004 -19.33 -3.35 -66.00
CA ILE A 1004 -19.82 -2.00 -65.74
C ILE A 1004 -18.65 -1.05 -65.45
N LYS A 1005 -18.83 0.25 -65.70
CA LYS A 1005 -18.02 1.29 -65.02
C LYS A 1005 -18.68 1.67 -63.70
N LEU A 1006 -17.88 2.02 -62.70
CA LEU A 1006 -18.36 2.48 -61.40
C LEU A 1006 -18.39 4.02 -61.37
N ASN A 1007 -19.48 4.58 -60.85
CA ASN A 1007 -19.64 6.01 -60.63
C ASN A 1007 -19.55 6.28 -59.12
N ASN A 1008 -18.75 7.27 -58.71
CA ASN A 1008 -18.52 7.61 -57.28
C ASN A 1008 -18.19 6.37 -56.42
N PHE A 1009 -17.26 5.54 -56.90
CA PHE A 1009 -16.82 4.29 -56.25
C PHE A 1009 -17.92 3.24 -56.01
N ARG A 1010 -19.04 3.33 -56.74
CA ARG A 1010 -20.18 2.41 -56.63
C ARG A 1010 -20.65 1.90 -58.00
N GLY A 1011 -21.18 0.69 -58.02
CA GLY A 1011 -21.82 0.11 -59.19
C GLY A 1011 -22.60 -1.14 -58.86
N THR A 1012 -23.61 -1.46 -59.66
CA THR A 1012 -24.46 -2.64 -59.49
C THR A 1012 -24.54 -3.40 -60.82
N MET A 1013 -24.29 -4.71 -60.77
CA MET A 1013 -24.54 -5.63 -61.89
C MET A 1013 -25.72 -6.55 -61.54
N SER A 1014 -26.46 -7.01 -62.54
CA SER A 1014 -27.43 -8.10 -62.33
C SER A 1014 -26.73 -9.47 -62.38
N ALA A 1015 -27.22 -10.38 -61.55
CA ALA A 1015 -26.84 -11.78 -61.45
C ALA A 1015 -28.00 -12.75 -61.73
N SER A 1016 -29.24 -12.28 -61.93
CA SER A 1016 -30.40 -13.15 -62.15
C SER A 1016 -30.37 -13.90 -63.49
N ALA A 1017 -29.63 -13.41 -64.48
CA ALA A 1017 -29.36 -14.11 -65.75
C ALA A 1017 -28.16 -15.07 -65.68
N LEU A 1018 -27.50 -15.23 -64.51
CA LEU A 1018 -26.38 -16.14 -64.31
C LEU A 1018 -26.88 -17.51 -63.83
N LEU A 1019 -26.21 -18.58 -64.28
CA LEU A 1019 -26.44 -19.92 -63.77
C LEU A 1019 -25.87 -20.07 -62.35
N PRO A 1020 -26.42 -20.94 -61.49
CA PRO A 1020 -25.82 -21.31 -60.21
C PRO A 1020 -24.34 -21.70 -60.37
N GLY A 1021 -23.45 -21.07 -59.60
CA GLY A 1021 -22.01 -21.30 -59.74
C GLY A 1021 -21.13 -20.19 -59.18
N VAL A 1022 -19.81 -20.37 -59.31
CA VAL A 1022 -18.79 -19.42 -58.88
C VAL A 1022 -18.26 -18.63 -60.07
N TYR A 1023 -18.25 -17.31 -59.91
CA TYR A 1023 -17.78 -16.32 -60.88
C TYR A 1023 -16.63 -15.51 -60.27
N THR A 1024 -15.75 -14.96 -61.09
CA THR A 1024 -14.67 -14.06 -60.66
C THR A 1024 -14.98 -12.64 -61.11
N LEU A 1025 -15.21 -11.74 -60.17
CA LEU A 1025 -15.34 -10.31 -60.41
C LEU A 1025 -13.97 -9.64 -60.30
N LYS A 1026 -13.46 -9.11 -61.41
CA LYS A 1026 -12.28 -8.24 -61.42
C LYS A 1026 -12.72 -6.79 -61.35
N ILE A 1027 -12.04 -5.99 -60.52
CA ILE A 1027 -12.23 -4.54 -60.47
C ILE A 1027 -10.89 -3.91 -60.80
N MET A 1028 -10.87 -3.03 -61.81
CA MET A 1028 -9.69 -2.46 -62.43
C MET A 1028 -9.69 -0.94 -62.25
N TYR A 1029 -8.56 -0.41 -61.77
CA TYR A 1029 -8.35 1.01 -61.49
C TYR A 1029 -6.84 1.29 -61.41
N ASN A 1030 -6.40 2.46 -61.87
CA ASN A 1030 -4.99 2.91 -61.88
C ASN A 1030 -4.02 1.89 -62.52
N GLY A 1031 -4.48 1.12 -63.52
CA GLY A 1031 -3.69 0.04 -64.13
C GLY A 1031 -3.49 -1.22 -63.26
N LYS A 1032 -4.05 -1.25 -62.05
CA LYS A 1032 -4.13 -2.42 -61.17
C LYS A 1032 -5.45 -3.18 -61.40
N SER A 1033 -5.51 -4.41 -60.91
CA SER A 1033 -6.76 -5.17 -60.76
C SER A 1033 -6.77 -5.89 -59.42
N GLU A 1034 -7.84 -5.72 -58.64
CA GLU A 1034 -8.22 -6.64 -57.57
C GLU A 1034 -9.16 -7.74 -58.13
N SER A 1035 -9.50 -8.74 -57.33
CA SER A 1035 -10.36 -9.85 -57.77
C SER A 1035 -11.13 -10.49 -56.60
N HIS A 1036 -12.45 -10.59 -56.76
CA HIS A 1036 -13.39 -11.14 -55.79
C HIS A 1036 -14.10 -12.36 -56.37
N GLN A 1037 -14.37 -13.39 -55.58
CA GLN A 1037 -15.27 -14.47 -56.00
C GLN A 1037 -16.72 -14.10 -55.70
N ILE A 1038 -17.61 -14.31 -56.68
CA ILE A 1038 -19.07 -14.14 -56.54
C ILE A 1038 -19.72 -15.52 -56.63
N ILE A 1039 -20.57 -15.83 -55.67
CA ILE A 1039 -21.34 -17.08 -55.67
C ILE A 1039 -22.78 -16.73 -56.08
N LYS A 1040 -23.22 -17.23 -57.24
CA LYS A 1040 -24.63 -17.28 -57.62
C LYS A 1040 -25.20 -18.59 -57.07
N LYS A 1041 -26.30 -18.54 -56.30
CA LYS A 1041 -26.98 -19.77 -55.83
C LYS A 1041 -27.82 -20.42 -56.92
#